data_AF-A0A9X0G848-F1
#
_entry.id   AF-A0A9X0G848-F1
#
_cell.length_a   1.000
_cell.length_b   1.000
_cell.length_c   1.000
_cell.angle_alpha   90.00
_cell.angle_beta   90.00
_cell.angle_gamma   90.00
#
_symmetry.space_group_name_H-M   'P 1'
#
loop_
_entity.id
_entity.type
_entity.pdbx_description
1 polymer ?
#
loop_
_entity_poly.entity_id
_entity_poly.type
_entity_poly.pdbx_seq_one_letter_code
_entity_poly.pdbx_strand_id
1 'polypeptide(L)'
;MIIAAALSLPFAVYSTPALAAVAIEANKTGQGLEDGTYDAVIKAYKDKTNEESMAAVYIKDPKLTIENGKKIVTATLSDSDFFQYLKTEDIHTPGVFHDVKVISEDKKKNGTKVIQFEVGELGKRYNMRMHIYIPTMAYDNKYQVQFEVNTLNLDKDVPEAQKENKEDKVDQQDANVIVDKQLQRHINKYNLNRENLDTPITKEDLLKVKSLIVVEAKSKGIKDVSGLEYMTNLENLTLEEVKLKNIKFISDLRQLKSLSITYGELEDIGPLAKLEHIEFLTLRNNKISDLSPLSQMKKIKVLDLNSNYIKDIKPLFTVKSLRTLTVANNQISNDNLAGIEQLKNVKNLSLSNNGLTNIEHITSMKKLVELDLAKNELENIEPLSRLSTVQSLNLEENYISDITPLSHLTDLYDLKLGSNEIRDVRSVQELGKRMYIDIQRQKIFLDDVEKDKEVKIPIYNLQGETLDTIQLKSEDGIVNNGSVKWGTTGEKTYEFMLDINPEENRIKFNGTVIQNVVERLDEIKETIKENNEQKENVILDKTLQQHINKENLGRENVNAPITKEDLLQIKKLEILKEKGNEIKNITGLEYMTNLENLTLEGVGLKNIEFISNLKQLNNVNVSHNQIEDITPLSSLENLQWLNLADNHIKDVTVIGSMLNLLSLKLAENEIRDVRPLIQLGQWITIDVRRQKVILDDAEINKEVKISVYDLEGEPIEKITLKSEGGTLTDEGIIWRTLGEKIYEFDLDADHYETGILYSGIVMQNIVEKLIPKEEVKEPTKKVEEEKEEVKEPTKEVEEEKEEVKEPTKEVEEEKEEVKEPTKEVEEEKEEVKEPTKEVKEEKEEVKEPTKEVEEEKEEVKEPTKEVEEEKEEVKEPTTGVEEEKEEVKEPTTGVEGSKAKVKETGKEIEGSKDAVNQSAVVQEQNVNNQVVKENKPAVNKQEENKKALGATGGQENTSILLSGIALVLSAMSMLVFRKRLFKK
;
A
#
# COMPACT_ATOMS: atom_id res chain seq x y z
N MET A 1 21.07 35.03 -8.46
CA MET A 1 21.03 33.60 -8.84
C MET A 1 20.08 32.97 -7.83
N ILE A 2 18.89 32.46 -8.18
CA ILE A 2 18.65 31.29 -9.06
C ILE A 2 19.44 30.11 -8.48
N ILE A 3 18.84 29.08 -7.87
CA ILE A 3 17.52 28.46 -8.12
C ILE A 3 16.65 28.42 -6.85
N ALA A 4 15.38 28.84 -6.95
CA ALA A 4 14.31 28.54 -5.98
C ALA A 4 12.92 28.86 -6.59
N ALA A 5 12.40 28.01 -7.48
CA ALA A 5 11.12 28.26 -8.16
C ALA A 5 10.42 26.97 -8.63
N ALA A 6 9.41 26.51 -7.87
CA ALA A 6 8.41 25.53 -8.31
C ALA A 6 7.06 25.60 -7.53
N LEU A 7 6.85 26.59 -6.67
CA LEU A 7 5.56 26.87 -6.03
C LEU A 7 4.94 28.14 -6.63
N SER A 8 4.40 27.99 -7.84
CA SER A 8 3.70 29.09 -8.53
C SER A 8 2.72 28.59 -9.59
N LEU A 9 1.43 28.57 -9.25
CA LEU A 9 0.37 28.98 -10.17
C LEU A 9 -0.60 29.93 -9.44
N PRO A 10 -1.13 31.00 -10.08
CA PRO A 10 -1.75 32.10 -9.36
C PRO A 10 -3.28 32.14 -9.48
N PHE A 11 -3.92 32.65 -8.42
CA PHE A 11 -5.20 33.37 -8.42
C PHE A 11 -6.38 32.88 -9.29
N ALA A 12 -7.40 32.34 -8.62
CA ALA A 12 -8.78 32.70 -8.95
C ALA A 12 -9.07 34.15 -8.47
N VAL A 13 -9.79 34.94 -9.28
CA VAL A 13 -10.48 36.17 -8.82
C VAL A 13 -11.75 36.40 -9.65
N TYR A 14 -12.74 37.07 -9.05
CA TYR A 14 -13.98 37.60 -9.65
C TYR A 14 -15.10 36.62 -9.99
N SER A 15 -15.77 36.17 -8.93
CA SER A 15 -17.22 35.97 -8.93
C SER A 15 -17.98 37.27 -9.27
N THR A 16 -19.09 37.16 -10.00
CA THR A 16 -20.17 38.16 -9.99
C THR A 16 -21.49 37.52 -9.52
N PRO A 17 -22.32 38.19 -8.70
CA PRO A 17 -23.41 37.56 -7.97
C PRO A 17 -24.68 37.37 -8.82
N ALA A 18 -24.79 36.23 -9.51
CA ALA A 18 -25.94 35.93 -10.39
C ALA A 18 -26.46 34.48 -10.35
N LEU A 19 -26.24 33.75 -9.24
CA LEU A 19 -26.72 32.36 -9.08
C LEU A 19 -27.25 32.00 -7.67
N ALA A 20 -27.34 32.96 -6.75
CA ALA A 20 -27.88 32.78 -5.40
C ALA A 20 -29.43 32.64 -5.34
N ALA A 21 -30.11 32.61 -6.51
CA ALA A 21 -31.57 32.70 -6.63
C ALA A 21 -32.25 31.46 -7.24
N VAL A 22 -31.50 30.40 -7.58
CA VAL A 22 -32.05 29.19 -8.23
C VAL A 22 -31.94 27.93 -7.34
N ALA A 23 -31.13 27.97 -6.27
CA ALA A 23 -30.93 26.85 -5.35
C ALA A 23 -32.05 26.65 -4.30
N ILE A 24 -33.10 27.49 -4.31
CA ILE A 24 -34.09 27.56 -3.21
C ILE A 24 -35.33 26.67 -3.47
N GLU A 25 -35.59 26.23 -4.70
CA GLU A 25 -36.78 25.41 -5.05
C GLU A 25 -36.49 23.92 -5.34
N ALA A 26 -35.25 23.45 -5.14
CA ALA A 26 -34.90 22.02 -5.29
C ALA A 26 -35.04 21.21 -3.97
N ASN A 27 -34.73 21.80 -2.82
CA ASN A 27 -34.74 21.10 -1.52
C ASN A 27 -36.15 20.97 -0.93
N LYS A 28 -37.03 20.23 -1.61
CA LYS A 28 -38.38 19.91 -1.11
C LYS A 28 -38.84 18.45 -1.28
N THR A 29 -37.90 17.54 -1.51
CA THR A 29 -38.09 16.09 -1.42
C THR A 29 -37.05 15.48 -0.49
N GLY A 30 -37.33 15.56 0.82
CA GLY A 30 -36.59 14.79 1.81
C GLY A 30 -36.97 13.31 1.72
N GLN A 31 -36.34 12.56 0.81
CA GLN A 31 -36.31 11.10 0.92
C GLN A 31 -35.40 10.77 2.10
N GLY A 32 -35.96 10.10 3.11
CA GLY A 32 -35.15 9.45 4.13
C GLY A 32 -34.39 8.30 3.47
N LEU A 33 -33.09 8.45 3.33
CA LEU A 33 -32.21 7.32 3.07
C LEU A 33 -32.34 6.33 4.23
N GLU A 34 -32.48 5.05 3.92
CA GLU A 34 -32.61 3.98 4.91
C GLU A 34 -31.27 3.77 5.65
N ASP A 35 -31.32 3.17 6.83
CA ASP A 35 -30.11 2.84 7.60
C ASP A 35 -29.23 1.88 6.78
N GLY A 36 -27.95 2.24 6.58
CA GLY A 36 -27.04 1.60 5.63
C GLY A 36 -25.80 2.44 5.35
N THR A 37 -24.87 1.92 4.55
CA THR A 37 -23.64 2.63 4.16
C THR A 37 -23.66 2.95 2.67
N TYR A 38 -23.34 4.20 2.34
CA TYR A 38 -23.37 4.77 1.00
C TYR A 38 -22.02 5.41 0.67
N ASP A 39 -21.58 5.32 -0.59
CA ASP A 39 -20.45 6.13 -1.04
C ASP A 39 -20.82 7.62 -1.04
N ALA A 40 -19.90 8.46 -0.56
CA ALA A 40 -20.11 9.90 -0.41
C ALA A 40 -19.06 10.71 -1.19
N VAL A 41 -19.31 12.02 -1.27
CA VAL A 41 -18.34 13.02 -1.74
C VAL A 41 -18.30 14.14 -0.73
N ILE A 42 -17.12 14.35 -0.14
CA ILE A 42 -16.81 15.53 0.66
C ILE A 42 -16.21 16.59 -0.27
N LYS A 43 -16.80 17.78 -0.29
CA LYS A 43 -16.18 18.98 -0.88
C LYS A 43 -15.71 19.88 0.25
N ALA A 44 -14.53 20.47 0.13
CA ALA A 44 -14.02 21.46 1.07
C ALA A 44 -13.88 22.83 0.40
N TYR A 45 -14.21 23.89 1.14
CA TYR A 45 -14.21 25.29 0.72
C TYR A 45 -13.40 26.15 1.68
N LYS A 46 -12.76 27.22 1.19
CA LYS A 46 -12.10 28.22 2.04
C LYS A 46 -13.16 28.97 2.86
N ASP A 47 -12.85 29.30 4.11
CA ASP A 47 -13.81 29.88 5.08
C ASP A 47 -14.71 30.98 4.48
N LYS A 48 -16.03 30.76 4.52
CA LYS A 48 -17.07 31.68 4.02
C LYS A 48 -17.03 31.99 2.51
N THR A 49 -16.35 31.18 1.69
CA THR A 49 -16.27 31.34 0.23
C THR A 49 -16.98 30.20 -0.53
N ASN A 50 -16.97 30.29 -1.87
CA ASN A 50 -17.26 29.17 -2.77
C ASN A 50 -16.01 28.64 -3.47
N GLU A 51 -14.81 29.07 -3.04
CA GLU A 51 -13.55 28.58 -3.58
C GLU A 51 -13.17 27.26 -2.90
N GLU A 52 -12.78 26.28 -3.70
CA GLU A 52 -12.37 24.96 -3.24
C GLU A 52 -11.08 25.03 -2.40
N SER A 53 -11.00 24.18 -1.38
CA SER A 53 -9.90 24.15 -0.41
C SER A 53 -9.02 22.92 -0.61
N MET A 54 -7.70 23.13 -0.53
CA MET A 54 -6.68 22.07 -0.59
C MET A 54 -6.88 21.00 0.50
N ALA A 55 -7.66 21.28 1.56
CA ALA A 55 -8.06 20.29 2.55
C ALA A 55 -8.73 19.04 1.93
N ALA A 56 -9.49 19.19 0.83
CA ALA A 56 -10.11 18.06 0.14
C ALA A 56 -9.09 17.11 -0.50
N VAL A 57 -7.85 17.54 -0.73
CA VAL A 57 -6.80 16.67 -1.31
C VAL A 57 -6.38 15.58 -0.32
N TYR A 58 -6.41 15.85 0.98
CA TYR A 58 -5.97 14.93 2.04
C TYR A 58 -7.06 13.96 2.51
N ILE A 59 -8.32 14.17 2.12
CA ILE A 59 -9.46 13.34 2.56
C ILE A 59 -9.90 12.44 1.39
N LYS A 60 -9.69 11.13 1.53
CA LYS A 60 -9.97 10.09 0.54
C LYS A 60 -11.14 9.21 0.96
N ASP A 61 -11.72 8.54 -0.05
CA ASP A 61 -12.68 7.44 0.07
C ASP A 61 -13.78 7.64 1.13
N PRO A 62 -14.47 8.81 1.16
CA PRO A 62 -15.46 9.09 2.19
C PRO A 62 -16.73 8.26 1.98
N LYS A 63 -17.13 7.55 3.02
CA LYS A 63 -18.40 6.83 3.11
C LYS A 63 -19.33 7.49 4.13
N LEU A 64 -20.62 7.47 3.83
CA LEU A 64 -21.69 7.90 4.72
C LEU A 64 -22.41 6.67 5.25
N THR A 65 -22.31 6.42 6.55
CA THR A 65 -23.16 5.44 7.25
C THR A 65 -24.33 6.15 7.91
N ILE A 66 -25.54 5.63 7.72
CA ILE A 66 -26.75 6.06 8.38
C ILE A 66 -27.17 4.96 9.34
N GLU A 67 -27.23 5.27 10.63
CA GLU A 67 -27.62 4.33 11.70
C GLU A 67 -28.48 5.07 12.71
N ASN A 68 -29.70 4.60 12.96
CA ASN A 68 -30.71 5.23 13.81
C ASN A 68 -30.97 6.72 13.43
N GLY A 69 -30.90 7.04 12.14
CA GLY A 69 -31.05 8.40 11.61
C GLY A 69 -29.87 9.37 11.83
N LYS A 70 -28.84 8.97 12.60
CA LYS A 70 -27.54 9.67 12.64
C LYS A 70 -26.83 9.49 11.31
N LYS A 71 -26.08 10.51 10.86
CA LYS A 71 -25.33 10.49 9.60
C LYS A 71 -23.84 10.58 9.91
N ILE A 72 -23.20 9.43 9.95
CA ILE A 72 -21.80 9.26 10.36
C ILE A 72 -20.94 9.17 9.11
N VAL A 73 -20.05 10.13 8.93
CA VAL A 73 -19.08 10.15 7.83
C VAL A 73 -17.81 9.46 8.31
N THR A 74 -17.29 8.55 7.50
CA THR A 74 -16.00 7.87 7.72
C THR A 74 -15.14 8.09 6.47
N ALA A 75 -13.89 8.52 6.62
CA ALA A 75 -13.02 8.84 5.49
C ALA A 75 -11.53 8.59 5.83
N THR A 76 -10.69 8.43 4.82
CA THR A 76 -9.25 8.20 4.97
C THR A 76 -8.50 9.52 4.89
N LEU A 77 -7.80 9.91 5.96
CA LEU A 77 -6.94 11.09 6.01
C LEU A 77 -5.49 10.69 5.68
N SER A 78 -5.01 11.05 4.48
CA SER A 78 -3.63 10.85 4.05
C SER A 78 -2.69 11.94 4.58
N ASP A 79 -1.40 11.63 4.75
CA ASP A 79 -0.37 12.51 5.33
C ASP A 79 -0.78 13.07 6.72
N SER A 80 -1.43 12.22 7.52
CA SER A 80 -2.05 12.59 8.80
C SER A 80 -1.05 12.93 9.92
N ASP A 81 0.24 12.62 9.77
CA ASP A 81 1.31 13.14 10.65
C ASP A 81 1.42 14.68 10.55
N PHE A 82 1.03 15.28 9.41
CA PHE A 82 1.03 16.74 9.25
C PHE A 82 -0.08 17.42 10.05
N PHE A 83 -1.11 16.67 10.49
CA PHE A 83 -2.29 17.21 11.17
C PHE A 83 -2.12 17.13 12.69
N GLN A 84 -1.71 18.23 13.32
CA GLN A 84 -1.64 18.37 14.79
C GLN A 84 -3.03 18.26 15.44
N TYR A 85 -4.07 18.68 14.72
CA TYR A 85 -5.46 18.28 14.99
C TYR A 85 -6.31 18.45 13.73
N LEU A 86 -7.45 17.74 13.73
CA LEU A 86 -8.55 17.93 12.79
C LEU A 86 -9.86 17.90 13.60
N LYS A 87 -10.64 18.98 13.55
CA LYS A 87 -11.84 19.18 14.37
C LYS A 87 -13.03 19.60 13.51
N THR A 88 -14.19 19.01 13.75
CA THR A 88 -15.48 19.40 13.13
C THR A 88 -16.34 20.19 14.11
N GLU A 89 -17.14 21.12 13.59
CA GLU A 89 -18.15 21.84 14.37
C GLU A 89 -19.28 20.91 14.84
N ASP A 90 -19.78 21.11 16.05
CA ASP A 90 -20.90 20.33 16.59
C ASP A 90 -22.21 20.59 15.83
N ILE A 91 -22.93 19.51 15.50
CA ILE A 91 -24.15 19.58 14.67
C ILE A 91 -25.37 20.14 15.43
N HIS A 92 -25.31 20.22 16.76
CA HIS A 92 -26.36 20.76 17.61
C HIS A 92 -25.99 22.14 18.20
N THR A 93 -24.69 22.45 18.28
CA THR A 93 -24.15 23.59 19.04
C THR A 93 -23.13 24.39 18.20
N PRO A 94 -23.59 25.25 17.28
CA PRO A 94 -22.70 26.03 16.41
C PRO A 94 -21.64 26.81 17.18
N GLY A 95 -20.41 26.81 16.67
CA GLY A 95 -19.23 27.40 17.32
C GLY A 95 -18.48 26.48 18.29
N VAL A 96 -19.04 25.35 18.73
CA VAL A 96 -18.33 24.29 19.47
C VAL A 96 -17.64 23.37 18.46
N PHE A 97 -16.43 22.89 18.77
CA PHE A 97 -15.64 22.04 17.89
C PHE A 97 -15.10 20.80 18.63
N HIS A 98 -15.28 19.63 18.02
CA HIS A 98 -14.80 18.34 18.53
C HIS A 98 -13.75 17.75 17.58
N ASP A 99 -12.74 17.08 18.12
CA ASP A 99 -11.77 16.31 17.33
C ASP A 99 -12.47 15.16 16.60
N VAL A 100 -12.05 14.89 15.37
CA VAL A 100 -12.55 13.73 14.62
C VAL A 100 -12.08 12.44 15.31
N LYS A 101 -12.98 11.48 15.43
CA LYS A 101 -12.68 10.18 16.04
C LYS A 101 -11.84 9.36 15.06
N VAL A 102 -10.64 8.94 15.47
CA VAL A 102 -9.85 7.98 14.70
C VAL A 102 -10.42 6.57 14.92
N ILE A 103 -10.67 5.83 13.83
CA ILE A 103 -11.06 4.41 13.87
C ILE A 103 -9.81 3.52 13.80
N SER A 104 -8.89 3.85 12.89
CA SER A 104 -7.62 3.15 12.71
C SER A 104 -6.54 4.11 12.20
N GLU A 105 -5.28 3.72 12.39
CA GLU A 105 -4.10 4.49 11.97
C GLU A 105 -3.04 3.51 11.43
N ASP A 106 -2.71 3.59 10.13
CA ASP A 106 -1.41 3.10 9.66
C ASP A 106 -0.39 4.20 9.96
N LYS A 107 0.56 3.94 10.86
CA LYS A 107 1.60 4.90 11.19
C LYS A 107 2.71 4.99 10.13
N LYS A 108 2.77 4.10 9.13
CA LYS A 108 3.78 4.16 8.07
C LYS A 108 3.47 5.31 7.08
N LYS A 109 4.45 5.71 6.26
CA LYS A 109 4.35 6.75 5.18
C LYS A 109 3.57 8.03 5.57
N ASN A 110 4.17 8.90 6.37
CA ASN A 110 3.54 10.14 6.89
C ASN A 110 2.19 9.94 7.63
N GLY A 111 1.84 8.71 7.99
CA GLY A 111 0.64 8.33 8.75
C GLY A 111 -0.65 8.45 7.92
N THR A 112 -1.48 7.41 7.90
CA THR A 112 -2.83 7.43 7.33
C THR A 112 -3.86 7.07 8.40
N LYS A 113 -4.81 7.97 8.68
CA LYS A 113 -5.84 7.79 9.73
C LYS A 113 -7.22 7.64 9.09
N VAL A 114 -7.94 6.56 9.40
CA VAL A 114 -9.39 6.49 9.11
C VAL A 114 -10.11 7.31 10.16
N ILE A 115 -10.69 8.44 9.75
CA ILE A 115 -11.35 9.42 10.61
C ILE A 115 -12.87 9.32 10.51
N GLN A 116 -13.57 9.67 11.59
CA GLN A 116 -15.02 9.59 11.74
C GLN A 116 -15.59 10.83 12.42
N PHE A 117 -16.68 11.37 11.87
CA PHE A 117 -17.42 12.51 12.43
C PHE A 117 -18.90 12.47 12.01
N GLU A 118 -19.76 13.19 12.73
CA GLU A 118 -21.20 13.23 12.44
C GLU A 118 -21.59 14.49 11.65
N VAL A 119 -22.59 14.37 10.77
CA VAL A 119 -23.22 15.48 10.04
C VAL A 119 -24.73 15.47 10.25
N GLY A 120 -25.41 16.61 10.10
CA GLY A 120 -26.86 16.72 10.31
C GLY A 120 -27.67 16.50 9.03
N GLU A 121 -27.51 17.41 8.07
CA GLU A 121 -28.24 17.48 6.80
C GLU A 121 -27.23 17.34 5.64
N LEU A 122 -27.55 16.52 4.64
CA LEU A 122 -26.71 16.39 3.44
C LEU A 122 -26.82 17.63 2.55
N GLY A 123 -25.76 17.95 1.81
CA GLY A 123 -25.65 19.18 1.01
C GLY A 123 -25.54 20.48 1.83
N LYS A 124 -25.59 20.42 3.16
CA LYS A 124 -25.32 21.55 4.05
C LYS A 124 -23.82 21.70 4.32
N ARG A 125 -23.40 22.94 4.55
CA ARG A 125 -22.02 23.27 4.93
C ARG A 125 -21.83 23.28 6.44
N TYR A 126 -20.73 22.68 6.88
CA TYR A 126 -20.28 22.57 8.26
C TYR A 126 -18.87 23.17 8.40
N ASN A 127 -18.57 23.83 9.51
CA ASN A 127 -17.22 24.37 9.73
C ASN A 127 -16.28 23.25 10.23
N MET A 128 -15.01 23.32 9.81
CA MET A 128 -13.94 22.42 10.22
C MET A 128 -12.67 23.22 10.47
N ARG A 129 -11.89 22.82 11.47
CA ARG A 129 -10.62 23.44 11.87
C ARG A 129 -9.50 22.43 11.86
N MET A 130 -8.34 22.84 11.37
CA MET A 130 -7.14 22.01 11.31
C MET A 130 -5.89 22.83 11.63
N HIS A 131 -4.89 22.15 12.17
CA HIS A 131 -3.55 22.71 12.38
C HIS A 131 -2.56 21.83 11.63
N ILE A 132 -2.00 22.40 10.56
CA ILE A 132 -1.03 21.73 9.70
C ILE A 132 0.38 22.15 10.13
N TYR A 133 1.22 21.17 10.45
CA TYR A 133 2.61 21.36 10.84
C TYR A 133 3.53 20.45 10.01
N ILE A 134 4.44 21.05 9.25
CA ILE A 134 5.40 20.34 8.40
C ILE A 134 6.80 20.89 8.71
N PRO A 135 7.58 20.23 9.60
CA PRO A 135 8.86 20.73 10.09
C PRO A 135 9.88 21.02 8.98
N THR A 136 9.94 20.15 7.96
CA THR A 136 10.92 20.19 6.87
C THR A 136 10.85 21.43 5.99
N MET A 137 9.74 22.18 6.04
CA MET A 137 9.54 23.44 5.33
C MET A 137 9.17 24.60 6.28
N ALA A 138 9.39 24.43 7.59
CA ALA A 138 9.05 25.39 8.64
C ALA A 138 7.61 25.93 8.59
N TYR A 139 6.66 25.08 8.17
CA TYR A 139 5.28 25.46 7.94
C TYR A 139 4.42 25.07 9.15
N ASP A 140 3.95 26.07 9.89
CA ASP A 140 3.00 25.95 10.99
C ASP A 140 1.81 26.88 10.68
N ASN A 141 0.65 26.31 10.35
CA ASN A 141 -0.54 27.09 9.99
C ASN A 141 -1.83 26.47 10.52
N LYS A 142 -2.75 27.34 10.95
CA LYS A 142 -4.09 26.96 11.45
C LYS A 142 -5.15 27.47 10.48
N TYR A 143 -5.99 26.56 10.00
CA TYR A 143 -7.01 26.84 9.00
C TYR A 143 -8.41 26.55 9.54
N GLN A 144 -9.35 27.43 9.18
CA GLN A 144 -10.77 27.11 9.18
C GLN A 144 -11.22 26.92 7.72
N VAL A 145 -11.98 25.86 7.48
CA VAL A 145 -12.58 25.53 6.18
C VAL A 145 -14.05 25.21 6.40
N GLN A 146 -14.83 25.21 5.32
CA GLN A 146 -16.19 24.68 5.33
C GLN A 146 -16.25 23.43 4.49
N PHE A 147 -16.95 22.39 4.93
CA PHE A 147 -17.12 21.16 4.15
C PHE A 147 -18.59 20.82 3.92
N GLU A 148 -18.87 20.10 2.85
CA GLU A 148 -20.20 19.73 2.38
C GLU A 148 -20.18 18.26 1.99
N VAL A 149 -21.14 17.47 2.49
CA VAL A 149 -21.20 16.02 2.27
C VAL A 149 -22.46 15.68 1.47
N ASN A 150 -22.28 14.96 0.37
CA ASN A 150 -23.34 14.48 -0.51
C ASN A 150 -23.15 12.98 -0.76
N THR A 151 -24.22 12.23 -1.01
CA THR A 151 -24.12 10.84 -1.52
C THR A 151 -23.78 10.82 -3.00
N LEU A 152 -23.16 9.73 -3.46
CA LEU A 152 -23.12 9.39 -4.88
C LEU A 152 -24.49 8.83 -5.33
N ASN A 153 -24.87 9.13 -6.57
CA ASN A 153 -26.09 8.69 -7.26
C ASN A 153 -27.44 9.12 -6.62
N LEU A 154 -27.81 10.38 -6.83
CA LEU A 154 -29.21 10.79 -6.96
C LEU A 154 -29.40 11.76 -8.14
N ASP A 155 -28.88 11.38 -9.31
CA ASP A 155 -28.97 12.17 -10.55
C ASP A 155 -28.76 11.28 -11.81
N LYS A 156 -29.75 10.42 -12.12
CA LYS A 156 -29.86 9.66 -13.38
C LYS A 156 -31.30 9.61 -13.89
N ASP A 157 -31.42 9.41 -15.20
CA ASP A 157 -32.64 9.09 -15.96
C ASP A 157 -33.75 10.16 -16.03
N VAL A 158 -33.42 11.29 -16.66
CA VAL A 158 -34.37 11.95 -17.58
C VAL A 158 -34.19 11.33 -18.97
N PRO A 159 -35.16 10.57 -19.50
CA PRO A 159 -35.01 9.89 -20.79
C PRO A 159 -35.29 10.84 -21.97
N GLU A 160 -34.25 11.45 -22.54
CA GLU A 160 -34.36 12.20 -23.80
C GLU A 160 -34.51 11.26 -25.02
N ALA A 161 -35.71 10.71 -25.18
CA ALA A 161 -36.07 9.84 -26.29
C ALA A 161 -37.31 10.34 -27.06
N GLN A 162 -37.25 11.54 -27.65
CA GLN A 162 -37.92 11.88 -28.92
C GLN A 162 -37.69 13.34 -29.38
N LYS A 163 -36.85 13.52 -30.42
CA LYS A 163 -37.01 14.50 -31.53
C LYS A 163 -35.87 14.38 -32.55
N GLU A 164 -35.94 13.35 -33.40
CA GLU A 164 -35.33 13.42 -34.72
C GLU A 164 -36.38 13.77 -35.78
N ASN A 165 -35.90 14.26 -36.92
CA ASN A 165 -36.64 14.55 -38.15
C ASN A 165 -37.69 15.67 -38.07
N LYS A 166 -37.28 16.85 -38.53
CA LYS A 166 -37.40 17.10 -39.98
C LYS A 166 -36.08 17.58 -40.57
N GLU A 167 -35.75 17.05 -41.75
CA GLU A 167 -34.90 17.77 -42.70
C GLU A 167 -35.67 19.01 -43.17
N ASP A 168 -35.01 20.17 -43.18
CA ASP A 168 -35.29 21.22 -44.16
C ASP A 168 -33.95 21.69 -44.72
N LYS A 169 -33.73 21.48 -46.02
CA LYS A 169 -32.50 21.86 -46.70
C LYS A 169 -32.53 23.35 -46.99
N VAL A 170 -31.74 24.11 -46.23
CA VAL A 170 -31.38 25.48 -46.58
C VAL A 170 -29.87 25.62 -46.52
N ASP A 171 -29.23 25.83 -47.67
CA ASP A 171 -27.85 26.27 -47.73
C ASP A 171 -27.74 27.70 -47.16
N GLN A 172 -27.30 27.80 -45.90
CA GLN A 172 -26.87 29.07 -45.29
C GLN A 172 -25.43 28.91 -44.80
N GLN A 173 -24.49 29.43 -45.58
CA GLN A 173 -23.06 29.41 -45.25
C GLN A 173 -22.72 30.35 -44.08
N ASP A 174 -23.60 31.29 -43.73
CA ASP A 174 -23.38 32.37 -42.74
C ASP A 174 -23.87 32.07 -41.31
N ALA A 175 -24.42 30.88 -41.05
CA ALA A 175 -24.91 30.53 -39.71
C ALA A 175 -23.75 30.26 -38.73
N ASN A 176 -23.80 30.86 -37.53
CA ASN A 176 -22.84 30.59 -36.46
C ASN A 176 -23.01 29.15 -35.93
N VAL A 177 -21.97 28.32 -36.02
CA VAL A 177 -22.05 26.90 -35.61
C VAL A 177 -21.47 26.60 -34.22
N ILE A 178 -20.78 27.55 -33.58
CA ILE A 178 -20.30 27.42 -32.20
C ILE A 178 -21.33 28.06 -31.27
N VAL A 179 -22.05 27.23 -30.50
CA VAL A 179 -23.20 27.68 -29.67
C VAL A 179 -22.76 28.42 -28.41
N ASP A 180 -21.69 27.94 -27.77
CA ASP A 180 -21.12 28.57 -26.57
C ASP A 180 -20.41 29.89 -26.93
N LYS A 181 -20.90 31.01 -26.40
CA LYS A 181 -20.34 32.33 -26.68
C LYS A 181 -18.91 32.53 -26.20
N GLN A 182 -18.49 31.88 -25.12
CA GLN A 182 -17.12 32.02 -24.64
C GLN A 182 -16.17 31.17 -25.49
N LEU A 183 -16.60 29.99 -25.95
CA LEU A 183 -15.86 29.20 -26.93
C LEU A 183 -15.79 29.92 -28.29
N GLN A 184 -16.88 30.53 -28.75
CA GLN A 184 -16.92 31.35 -29.96
C GLN A 184 -15.91 32.51 -29.86
N ARG A 185 -15.92 33.26 -28.76
CA ARG A 185 -15.01 34.39 -28.51
C ARG A 185 -13.55 33.92 -28.37
N HIS A 186 -13.32 32.75 -27.80
CA HIS A 186 -12.00 32.11 -27.71
C HIS A 186 -11.46 31.74 -29.09
N ILE A 187 -12.24 31.03 -29.91
CA ILE A 187 -11.84 30.62 -31.27
C ILE A 187 -11.62 31.85 -32.16
N ASN A 188 -12.52 32.84 -32.11
CA ASN A 188 -12.35 34.10 -32.83
C ASN A 188 -11.05 34.83 -32.45
N LYS A 189 -10.70 34.86 -31.16
CA LYS A 189 -9.50 35.53 -30.65
C LYS A 189 -8.20 34.78 -31.00
N TYR A 190 -8.15 33.48 -30.72
CA TYR A 190 -6.89 32.72 -30.67
C TYR A 190 -6.65 31.82 -31.89
N ASN A 191 -7.66 31.56 -32.70
CA ASN A 191 -7.56 30.67 -33.88
C ASN A 191 -7.88 31.38 -35.20
N LEU A 192 -8.76 32.38 -35.18
CA LEU A 192 -9.17 33.15 -36.36
C LEU A 192 -8.66 34.60 -36.37
N ASN A 193 -7.97 35.04 -35.30
CA ASN A 193 -7.35 36.37 -35.15
C ASN A 193 -8.29 37.55 -35.47
N ARG A 194 -9.57 37.46 -35.09
CA ARG A 194 -10.58 38.50 -35.32
C ARG A 194 -10.61 39.48 -34.16
N GLU A 195 -10.71 40.78 -34.46
CA GLU A 195 -10.89 41.83 -33.43
C GLU A 195 -12.28 41.75 -32.78
N ASN A 196 -13.34 41.59 -33.60
CA ASN A 196 -14.69 41.37 -33.10
C ASN A 196 -14.87 39.90 -32.68
N LEU A 197 -14.74 39.65 -31.37
CA LEU A 197 -14.82 38.31 -30.79
C LEU A 197 -16.20 37.66 -30.89
N ASP A 198 -17.26 38.45 -31.10
CA ASP A 198 -18.64 37.97 -31.16
C ASP A 198 -19.10 37.73 -32.62
N THR A 199 -18.18 37.78 -33.59
CA THR A 199 -18.43 37.46 -35.01
C THR A 199 -18.87 35.99 -35.19
N PRO A 200 -19.92 35.70 -35.99
CA PRO A 200 -20.29 34.32 -36.35
C PRO A 200 -19.12 33.47 -36.86
N ILE A 201 -19.05 32.22 -36.42
CA ILE A 201 -18.08 31.23 -36.90
C ILE A 201 -18.78 30.26 -37.82
N THR A 202 -18.34 30.19 -39.08
CA THR A 202 -18.90 29.30 -40.10
C THR A 202 -18.18 27.93 -40.07
N LYS A 203 -18.77 26.91 -40.71
CA LYS A 203 -18.08 25.61 -40.88
C LYS A 203 -16.77 25.76 -41.68
N GLU A 204 -16.74 26.66 -42.66
CA GLU A 204 -15.53 26.94 -43.45
C GLU A 204 -14.43 27.62 -42.63
N ASP A 205 -14.79 28.45 -41.65
CA ASP A 205 -13.82 28.98 -40.69
C ASP A 205 -13.19 27.88 -39.82
N LEU A 206 -14.00 26.92 -39.35
CA LEU A 206 -13.52 25.80 -38.54
C LEU A 206 -12.56 24.87 -39.29
N LEU A 207 -12.75 24.70 -40.61
CA LEU A 207 -11.81 23.95 -41.46
C LEU A 207 -10.42 24.61 -41.60
N LYS A 208 -10.26 25.88 -41.22
CA LYS A 208 -8.96 26.58 -41.20
C LYS A 208 -8.15 26.27 -39.92
N VAL A 209 -8.79 25.73 -38.88
CA VAL A 209 -8.19 25.50 -37.56
C VAL A 209 -7.48 24.15 -37.50
N LYS A 210 -6.16 24.15 -37.29
CA LYS A 210 -5.31 22.95 -37.14
C LYS A 210 -4.94 22.60 -35.70
N SER A 211 -5.09 23.54 -34.77
CA SER A 211 -4.82 23.35 -33.34
C SER A 211 -5.83 24.17 -32.54
N LEU A 212 -6.47 23.55 -31.55
CA LEU A 212 -7.37 24.21 -30.60
C LEU A 212 -6.90 23.87 -29.18
N ILE A 213 -6.69 24.91 -28.36
CA ILE A 213 -6.31 24.77 -26.96
C ILE A 213 -7.29 25.60 -26.14
N VAL A 214 -8.13 24.91 -25.34
CA VAL A 214 -9.06 25.51 -24.39
C VAL A 214 -8.67 24.99 -23.00
N VAL A 215 -8.00 25.84 -22.23
CA VAL A 215 -7.60 25.58 -20.84
C VAL A 215 -8.40 26.43 -19.87
N GLU A 216 -8.59 25.96 -18.64
CA GLU A 216 -9.38 26.64 -17.60
C GLU A 216 -10.83 26.92 -18.08
N ALA A 217 -11.44 25.99 -18.83
CA ALA A 217 -12.70 26.23 -19.54
C ALA A 217 -13.85 26.62 -18.59
N LYS A 218 -13.92 25.95 -17.43
CA LYS A 218 -14.86 26.20 -16.33
C LYS A 218 -14.73 27.60 -15.76
N SER A 219 -13.51 28.10 -15.53
CA SER A 219 -13.30 29.47 -15.03
C SER A 219 -13.65 30.54 -16.08
N LYS A 220 -13.42 30.24 -17.36
CA LYS A 220 -13.79 31.09 -18.51
C LYS A 220 -15.27 30.99 -18.89
N GLY A 221 -16.04 30.12 -18.22
CA GLY A 221 -17.48 29.97 -18.40
C GLY A 221 -17.90 29.18 -19.64
N ILE A 222 -16.96 28.48 -20.29
CA ILE A 222 -17.23 27.56 -21.41
C ILE A 222 -17.89 26.29 -20.85
N LYS A 223 -19.00 25.86 -21.44
CA LYS A 223 -19.82 24.73 -20.99
C LYS A 223 -20.22 23.78 -22.12
N ASP A 224 -20.35 24.29 -23.34
CA ASP A 224 -20.75 23.52 -24.52
C ASP A 224 -19.65 23.56 -25.59
N VAL A 225 -19.44 22.41 -26.25
CA VAL A 225 -18.45 22.21 -27.31
C VAL A 225 -19.09 21.81 -28.65
N SER A 226 -20.42 21.92 -28.75
CA SER A 226 -21.17 21.72 -29.98
C SER A 226 -20.64 22.64 -31.10
N GLY A 227 -20.41 22.04 -32.27
CA GLY A 227 -19.74 22.67 -33.41
C GLY A 227 -18.27 22.28 -33.56
N LEU A 228 -17.60 21.72 -32.54
CA LEU A 228 -16.23 21.22 -32.69
C LEU A 228 -16.13 20.04 -33.66
N GLU A 229 -17.21 19.28 -33.89
CA GLU A 229 -17.29 18.19 -34.89
C GLU A 229 -16.94 18.65 -36.31
N TYR A 230 -17.11 19.94 -36.64
CA TYR A 230 -16.80 20.48 -37.96
C TYR A 230 -15.31 20.80 -38.17
N MET A 231 -14.47 20.75 -37.12
CA MET A 231 -13.01 20.95 -37.22
C MET A 231 -12.29 19.71 -37.79
N THR A 232 -12.76 19.12 -38.89
CA THR A 232 -12.24 17.84 -39.42
C THR A 232 -10.76 17.87 -39.86
N ASN A 233 -10.18 19.07 -40.04
CA ASN A 233 -8.76 19.32 -40.32
C ASN A 233 -7.87 19.47 -39.06
N LEU A 234 -8.45 19.31 -37.86
CA LEU A 234 -7.75 19.52 -36.59
C LEU A 234 -6.71 18.44 -36.33
N GLU A 235 -5.47 18.86 -36.07
CA GLU A 235 -4.34 17.96 -35.78
C GLU A 235 -4.03 17.88 -34.28
N ASN A 236 -4.43 18.90 -33.50
CA ASN A 236 -4.22 18.98 -32.06
C ASN A 236 -5.45 19.55 -31.36
N LEU A 237 -5.90 18.89 -30.28
CA LEU A 237 -7.02 19.34 -29.45
C LEU A 237 -6.66 19.22 -27.96
N THR A 238 -6.74 20.33 -27.23
CA THR A 238 -6.65 20.36 -25.76
C THR A 238 -7.92 20.97 -25.19
N LEU A 239 -8.59 20.23 -24.30
CA LEU A 239 -9.79 20.65 -23.55
C LEU A 239 -9.58 20.36 -22.06
N GLU A 240 -9.47 21.39 -21.24
CA GLU A 240 -9.22 21.28 -19.80
C GLU A 240 -10.29 22.00 -18.97
N GLU A 241 -10.75 21.33 -17.91
CA GLU A 241 -11.94 21.67 -17.10
C GLU A 241 -13.29 21.68 -17.86
N VAL A 242 -13.38 21.07 -19.04
CA VAL A 242 -14.67 20.91 -19.73
C VAL A 242 -15.41 19.69 -19.17
N LYS A 243 -16.65 19.86 -18.72
CA LYS A 243 -17.52 18.78 -18.19
C LYS A 243 -18.03 17.82 -19.28
N LEU A 244 -17.11 17.14 -19.98
CA LEU A 244 -17.42 16.16 -21.01
C LEU A 244 -17.63 14.78 -20.38
N LYS A 245 -18.88 14.32 -20.35
CA LYS A 245 -19.22 12.89 -20.15
C LYS A 245 -19.20 12.09 -21.46
N ASN A 246 -19.38 12.78 -22.59
CA ASN A 246 -19.53 12.18 -23.91
C ASN A 246 -18.65 12.93 -24.92
N ILE A 247 -17.85 12.18 -25.69
CA ILE A 247 -16.89 12.70 -26.67
C ILE A 247 -17.15 12.17 -28.09
N LYS A 248 -18.38 11.73 -28.40
CA LYS A 248 -18.76 11.14 -29.70
C LYS A 248 -18.31 11.97 -30.90
N PHE A 249 -18.35 13.30 -30.79
CA PHE A 249 -17.90 14.26 -31.80
C PHE A 249 -16.45 14.05 -32.28
N ILE A 250 -15.59 13.49 -31.43
CA ILE A 250 -14.18 13.23 -31.75
C ILE A 250 -14.02 12.15 -32.83
N SER A 251 -15.01 11.27 -33.04
CA SER A 251 -14.98 10.19 -34.04
C SER A 251 -14.74 10.66 -35.49
N ASP A 252 -15.07 11.93 -35.77
CA ASP A 252 -14.92 12.54 -37.09
C ASP A 252 -13.67 13.43 -37.22
N LEU A 253 -12.99 13.72 -36.11
CA LEU A 253 -11.73 14.49 -36.05
C LEU A 253 -10.51 13.61 -36.38
N ARG A 254 -10.58 12.85 -37.48
CA ARG A 254 -9.65 11.74 -37.78
C ARG A 254 -8.22 12.16 -38.14
N GLN A 255 -7.96 13.47 -38.30
CA GLN A 255 -6.63 14.03 -38.50
C GLN A 255 -5.87 14.31 -37.19
N LEU A 256 -6.51 14.13 -36.02
CA LEU A 256 -5.86 14.35 -34.73
C LEU A 256 -4.63 13.46 -34.53
N LYS A 257 -3.53 14.12 -34.14
CA LYS A 257 -2.23 13.54 -33.77
C LYS A 257 -1.96 13.70 -32.27
N SER A 258 -2.50 14.76 -31.68
CA SER A 258 -2.46 15.03 -30.24
C SER A 258 -3.85 15.31 -29.70
N LEU A 259 -4.23 14.64 -28.61
CA LEU A 259 -5.48 14.87 -27.89
C LEU A 259 -5.22 14.96 -26.38
N SER A 260 -5.73 16.00 -25.75
CA SER A 260 -5.74 16.22 -24.31
C SER A 260 -7.16 16.54 -23.85
N ILE A 261 -7.69 15.74 -22.92
CA ILE A 261 -8.97 15.98 -22.25
C ILE A 261 -8.77 15.79 -20.75
N THR A 262 -8.65 16.87 -19.98
CA THR A 262 -8.26 16.80 -18.55
C THR A 262 -9.24 17.50 -17.62
N TYR A 263 -9.34 17.00 -16.39
CA TYR A 263 -10.29 17.49 -15.37
C TYR A 263 -11.76 17.47 -15.85
N GLY A 264 -12.13 16.39 -16.54
CA GLY A 264 -13.47 16.17 -17.08
C GLY A 264 -14.32 15.22 -16.24
N GLU A 265 -15.36 14.68 -16.84
CA GLU A 265 -16.21 13.62 -16.26
C GLU A 265 -16.29 12.41 -17.21
N LEU A 266 -15.21 12.16 -17.94
CA LEU A 266 -15.20 11.18 -19.03
C LEU A 266 -15.16 9.75 -18.50
N GLU A 267 -16.22 8.99 -18.81
CA GLU A 267 -16.38 7.57 -18.46
C GLU A 267 -16.20 6.66 -19.70
N ASP A 268 -16.80 7.00 -20.85
CA ASP A 268 -16.67 6.25 -22.12
C ASP A 268 -15.61 6.85 -23.08
N ILE A 269 -14.61 6.03 -23.44
CA ILE A 269 -13.56 6.38 -24.41
C ILE A 269 -13.70 5.64 -25.76
N GLY A 270 -14.78 4.89 -25.98
CA GLY A 270 -15.10 4.20 -27.23
C GLY A 270 -14.95 5.02 -28.52
N PRO A 271 -15.35 6.31 -28.56
CA PRO A 271 -15.15 7.19 -29.72
C PRO A 271 -13.68 7.33 -30.18
N LEU A 272 -12.71 7.19 -29.26
CA LEU A 272 -11.27 7.34 -29.58
C LEU A 272 -10.75 6.23 -30.50
N ALA A 273 -11.41 5.06 -30.53
CA ALA A 273 -11.03 3.94 -31.40
C ALA A 273 -11.14 4.22 -32.91
N LYS A 274 -11.68 5.39 -33.31
CA LYS A 274 -11.69 5.89 -34.71
C LYS A 274 -10.48 6.77 -35.07
N LEU A 275 -9.64 7.13 -34.11
CA LEU A 275 -8.52 8.05 -34.31
C LEU A 275 -7.25 7.33 -34.75
N GLU A 276 -7.18 7.01 -36.05
CA GLU A 276 -6.06 6.26 -36.62
C GLU A 276 -4.70 7.01 -36.60
N HIS A 277 -4.65 8.29 -36.25
CA HIS A 277 -3.46 9.15 -36.36
C HIS A 277 -2.87 9.66 -35.03
N ILE A 278 -3.49 9.34 -33.89
CA ILE A 278 -3.02 9.80 -32.57
C ILE A 278 -1.64 9.20 -32.24
N GLU A 279 -0.72 10.08 -31.85
CA GLU A 279 0.60 9.75 -31.30
C GLU A 279 0.74 10.19 -29.83
N PHE A 280 -0.02 11.19 -29.40
CA PHE A 280 -0.03 11.74 -28.04
C PHE A 280 -1.46 11.77 -27.51
N LEU A 281 -1.71 11.14 -26.37
CA LEU A 281 -3.01 11.09 -25.71
C LEU A 281 -2.86 11.32 -24.20
N THR A 282 -3.49 12.36 -23.65
CA THR A 282 -3.70 12.49 -22.20
C THR A 282 -5.18 12.59 -21.89
N LEU A 283 -5.63 11.78 -20.94
CA LEU A 283 -6.98 11.72 -20.41
C LEU A 283 -6.96 11.80 -18.87
N ARG A 284 -5.99 12.55 -18.32
CA ARG A 284 -5.74 12.65 -16.88
C ARG A 284 -6.86 13.38 -16.12
N ASN A 285 -7.15 12.91 -14.90
CA ASN A 285 -8.24 13.43 -14.05
C ASN A 285 -9.61 13.30 -14.76
N ASN A 286 -10.02 12.06 -15.01
CA ASN A 286 -11.35 11.70 -15.52
C ASN A 286 -11.89 10.52 -14.69
N LYS A 287 -12.79 9.71 -15.26
CA LYS A 287 -13.43 8.57 -14.59
C LYS A 287 -13.30 7.26 -15.38
N ILE A 288 -12.24 7.16 -16.18
CA ILE A 288 -12.04 6.03 -17.10
C ILE A 288 -11.73 4.77 -16.28
N SER A 289 -12.29 3.63 -16.72
CA SER A 289 -12.02 2.31 -16.11
C SER A 289 -11.74 1.23 -17.16
N ASP A 290 -12.51 1.21 -18.26
CA ASP A 290 -12.23 0.34 -19.42
C ASP A 290 -11.22 0.97 -20.40
N LEU A 291 -10.17 0.22 -20.74
CA LEU A 291 -9.15 0.60 -21.72
C LEU A 291 -9.26 -0.19 -23.05
N SER A 292 -10.26 -1.07 -23.20
CA SER A 292 -10.47 -1.89 -24.40
C SER A 292 -10.47 -1.11 -25.72
N PRO A 293 -11.04 0.12 -25.82
CA PRO A 293 -10.98 0.93 -27.04
C PRO A 293 -9.55 1.31 -27.48
N LEU A 294 -8.61 1.44 -26.54
CA LEU A 294 -7.23 1.84 -26.84
C LEU A 294 -6.41 0.71 -27.49
N SER A 295 -6.85 -0.55 -27.34
CA SER A 295 -6.18 -1.75 -27.87
C SER A 295 -5.92 -1.73 -29.40
N GLN A 296 -6.66 -0.90 -30.14
CA GLN A 296 -6.52 -0.75 -31.59
C GLN A 296 -5.66 0.44 -32.03
N MET A 297 -5.30 1.36 -31.12
CA MET A 297 -4.66 2.65 -31.43
C MET A 297 -3.14 2.52 -31.62
N LYS A 298 -2.74 1.72 -32.63
CA LYS A 298 -1.38 1.23 -32.94
C LYS A 298 -0.32 2.30 -33.30
N LYS A 299 -0.59 3.59 -33.08
CA LYS A 299 0.35 4.72 -33.28
C LYS A 299 0.65 5.51 -32.00
N ILE A 300 -0.06 5.31 -30.89
CA ILE A 300 0.19 6.06 -29.65
C ILE A 300 1.64 5.82 -29.18
N LYS A 301 2.37 6.91 -28.93
CA LYS A 301 3.75 6.93 -28.41
C LYS A 301 3.76 7.40 -26.95
N VAL A 302 2.91 8.36 -26.61
CA VAL A 302 2.76 8.90 -25.26
C VAL A 302 1.29 8.74 -24.83
N LEU A 303 1.08 8.04 -23.72
CA LEU A 303 -0.23 7.80 -23.13
C LEU A 303 -0.20 8.20 -21.64
N ASP A 304 -1.03 9.17 -21.28
CA ASP A 304 -1.24 9.60 -19.90
C ASP A 304 -2.70 9.37 -19.49
N LEU A 305 -2.87 8.52 -18.48
CA LEU A 305 -4.12 8.07 -17.89
C LEU A 305 -4.13 8.27 -16.37
N ASN A 306 -3.26 9.14 -15.86
CA ASN A 306 -3.14 9.41 -14.41
C ASN A 306 -4.49 9.87 -13.82
N SER A 307 -4.76 9.57 -12.54
CA SER A 307 -5.99 9.97 -11.84
C SER A 307 -7.27 9.52 -12.57
N ASN A 308 -7.52 8.22 -12.58
CA ASN A 308 -8.71 7.58 -13.14
C ASN A 308 -9.13 6.39 -12.23
N TYR A 309 -10.05 5.53 -12.69
CA TYR A 309 -10.50 4.32 -11.97
C TYR A 309 -10.06 3.04 -12.69
N ILE A 310 -8.85 3.05 -13.27
CA ILE A 310 -8.32 1.93 -14.04
C ILE A 310 -7.84 0.82 -13.09
N LYS A 311 -8.33 -0.40 -13.34
CA LYS A 311 -7.84 -1.62 -12.68
C LYS A 311 -7.01 -2.48 -13.62
N ASP A 312 -7.48 -2.66 -14.87
CA ASP A 312 -6.78 -3.48 -15.86
C ASP A 312 -6.10 -2.66 -16.96
N ILE A 313 -4.82 -2.95 -17.17
CA ILE A 313 -4.00 -2.37 -18.25
C ILE A 313 -3.67 -3.38 -19.36
N LYS A 314 -4.11 -4.64 -19.26
CA LYS A 314 -3.90 -5.67 -20.30
C LYS A 314 -4.34 -5.24 -21.72
N PRO A 315 -5.42 -4.45 -21.92
CA PRO A 315 -5.77 -3.90 -23.24
C PRO A 315 -4.66 -3.06 -23.90
N LEU A 316 -3.73 -2.48 -23.12
CA LEU A 316 -2.62 -1.67 -23.65
C LEU A 316 -1.49 -2.51 -24.24
N PHE A 317 -1.37 -3.80 -23.90
CA PHE A 317 -0.21 -4.63 -24.28
C PHE A 317 -0.12 -4.91 -25.79
N THR A 318 -1.21 -4.68 -26.53
CA THR A 318 -1.22 -4.68 -28.00
C THR A 318 -0.56 -3.44 -28.61
N VAL A 319 -0.49 -2.33 -27.87
CA VAL A 319 -0.08 -0.99 -28.33
C VAL A 319 1.45 -0.85 -28.33
N LYS A 320 2.10 -1.69 -29.14
CA LYS A 320 3.57 -1.85 -29.24
C LYS A 320 4.33 -0.60 -29.74
N SER A 321 3.61 0.48 -30.07
CA SER A 321 4.15 1.80 -30.41
C SER A 321 4.51 2.66 -29.19
N LEU A 322 4.00 2.33 -27.99
CA LEU A 322 4.20 3.11 -26.76
C LEU A 322 5.67 3.29 -26.40
N ARG A 323 5.97 4.48 -25.88
CA ARG A 323 7.29 4.94 -25.38
C ARG A 323 7.18 5.53 -23.98
N THR A 324 6.10 6.25 -23.72
CA THR A 324 5.75 6.81 -22.41
C THR A 324 4.36 6.32 -22.02
N LEU A 325 4.24 5.76 -20.82
CA LEU A 325 2.97 5.35 -20.21
C LEU A 325 2.93 5.85 -18.76
N THR A 326 1.95 6.68 -18.43
CA THR A 326 1.71 7.11 -17.04
C THR A 326 0.29 6.77 -16.63
N VAL A 327 0.17 5.93 -15.60
CA VAL A 327 -1.08 5.38 -15.05
C VAL A 327 -1.14 5.55 -13.53
N ALA A 328 -0.48 6.58 -13.00
CA ALA A 328 -0.39 6.85 -11.58
C ALA A 328 -1.71 7.37 -10.98
N ASN A 329 -1.98 7.07 -9.71
CA ASN A 329 -3.26 7.36 -9.03
C ASN A 329 -4.41 6.61 -9.74
N ASN A 330 -4.32 5.29 -9.73
CA ASN A 330 -5.33 4.35 -10.24
C ASN A 330 -5.44 3.17 -9.25
N GLN A 331 -6.02 2.04 -9.66
CA GLN A 331 -6.29 0.87 -8.81
C GLN A 331 -5.73 -0.41 -9.45
N ILE A 332 -4.53 -0.32 -10.03
CA ILE A 332 -3.90 -1.41 -10.82
C ILE A 332 -3.24 -2.43 -9.88
N SER A 333 -3.80 -3.64 -9.83
CA SER A 333 -3.23 -4.74 -9.05
C SER A 333 -1.97 -5.35 -9.70
N ASN A 334 -1.20 -6.10 -8.91
CA ASN A 334 -0.05 -6.86 -9.39
C ASN A 334 -0.40 -7.85 -10.52
N ASP A 335 -1.55 -8.52 -10.44
CA ASP A 335 -2.04 -9.44 -11.49
C ASP A 335 -2.37 -8.72 -12.80
N ASN A 336 -2.65 -7.41 -12.76
CA ASN A 336 -2.87 -6.60 -13.96
C ASN A 336 -1.55 -6.16 -14.64
N LEU A 337 -0.39 -6.35 -13.98
CA LEU A 337 0.93 -6.16 -14.61
C LEU A 337 1.40 -7.40 -15.41
N ALA A 338 0.81 -8.57 -15.21
CA ALA A 338 1.20 -9.80 -15.90
C ALA A 338 0.99 -9.70 -17.43
N GLY A 339 2.09 -9.55 -18.18
CA GLY A 339 2.10 -9.30 -19.63
C GLY A 339 2.63 -7.91 -20.04
N ILE A 340 2.97 -7.02 -19.09
CA ILE A 340 3.48 -5.66 -19.37
C ILE A 340 4.80 -5.67 -20.17
N GLU A 341 5.58 -6.75 -20.08
CA GLU A 341 6.82 -6.93 -20.85
C GLU A 341 6.61 -7.05 -22.37
N GLN A 342 5.36 -7.15 -22.83
CA GLN A 342 4.99 -6.99 -24.24
C GLN A 342 5.18 -5.54 -24.74
N LEU A 343 5.21 -4.55 -23.86
CA LEU A 343 5.45 -3.12 -24.15
C LEU A 343 6.94 -2.81 -24.43
N LYS A 344 7.57 -3.61 -25.30
CA LYS A 344 9.03 -3.66 -25.61
C LYS A 344 9.66 -2.39 -26.21
N ASN A 345 8.95 -1.26 -26.18
CA ASN A 345 9.39 0.05 -26.64
C ASN A 345 9.20 1.17 -25.60
N VAL A 346 8.53 0.89 -24.48
CA VAL A 346 8.40 1.83 -23.36
C VAL A 346 9.77 2.12 -22.76
N LYS A 347 10.01 3.41 -22.53
CA LYS A 347 11.18 4.00 -21.88
C LYS A 347 10.80 4.67 -20.56
N ASN A 348 9.62 5.28 -20.50
CA ASN A 348 9.18 6.08 -19.37
C ASN A 348 7.88 5.44 -18.85
N LEU A 349 7.91 4.90 -17.63
CA LEU A 349 6.78 4.20 -17.01
C LEU A 349 6.50 4.77 -15.62
N SER A 350 5.30 5.30 -15.40
CA SER A 350 4.81 5.68 -14.08
C SER A 350 3.62 4.82 -13.67
N LEU A 351 3.79 4.14 -12.55
CA LEU A 351 2.82 3.29 -11.84
C LEU A 351 2.62 3.79 -10.39
N SER A 352 3.02 5.03 -10.09
CA SER A 352 2.92 5.60 -8.74
C SER A 352 1.49 5.60 -8.19
N ASN A 353 1.30 5.37 -6.90
CA ASN A 353 -0.02 5.35 -6.25
C ASN A 353 -1.03 4.38 -6.92
N ASN A 354 -0.74 3.09 -6.83
CA ASN A 354 -1.61 1.99 -7.29
C ASN A 354 -1.77 0.83 -6.27
N GLY A 355 -1.04 0.83 -5.15
CA GLY A 355 -1.07 -0.27 -4.16
C GLY A 355 -0.24 -1.50 -4.55
N LEU A 356 0.80 -1.33 -5.38
CA LEU A 356 1.64 -2.44 -5.84
C LEU A 356 2.58 -2.95 -4.74
N THR A 357 2.54 -4.25 -4.43
CA THR A 357 3.41 -4.90 -3.42
C THR A 357 4.68 -5.50 -4.00
N ASN A 358 4.68 -5.84 -5.30
CA ASN A 358 5.84 -6.34 -6.04
C ASN A 358 5.93 -5.78 -7.47
N ILE A 359 6.99 -6.14 -8.21
CA ILE A 359 7.32 -5.59 -9.55
C ILE A 359 7.98 -6.60 -10.51
N GLU A 360 7.86 -7.92 -10.26
CA GLU A 360 8.56 -8.97 -11.04
C GLU A 360 8.29 -8.90 -12.56
N HIS A 361 7.05 -8.58 -12.97
CA HIS A 361 6.69 -8.46 -14.39
C HIS A 361 7.39 -7.29 -15.12
N ILE A 362 7.82 -6.24 -14.40
CA ILE A 362 8.50 -5.07 -15.00
C ILE A 362 9.95 -5.42 -15.40
N THR A 363 10.57 -6.41 -14.75
CA THR A 363 12.01 -6.73 -14.90
C THR A 363 12.48 -7.07 -16.32
N SER A 364 11.57 -7.49 -17.20
CA SER A 364 11.89 -7.81 -18.59
C SER A 364 11.84 -6.60 -19.54
N MET A 365 11.47 -5.41 -19.06
CA MET A 365 11.35 -4.17 -19.84
C MET A 365 12.70 -3.47 -20.07
N LYS A 366 13.64 -4.15 -20.76
CA LYS A 366 15.05 -3.74 -21.01
C LYS A 366 15.25 -2.50 -21.92
N LYS A 367 14.30 -1.57 -21.91
CA LYS A 367 14.40 -0.23 -22.52
C LYS A 367 13.92 0.88 -21.59
N LEU A 368 13.48 0.56 -20.37
CA LEU A 368 13.16 1.56 -19.36
C LEU A 368 14.39 2.43 -19.07
N VAL A 369 14.14 3.72 -18.96
CA VAL A 369 15.07 4.83 -18.68
C VAL A 369 14.53 5.63 -17.50
N GLU A 370 13.21 5.84 -17.44
CA GLU A 370 12.52 6.49 -16.33
C GLU A 370 11.49 5.50 -15.76
N LEU A 371 11.58 5.21 -14.46
CA LEU A 371 10.66 4.32 -13.74
C LEU A 371 10.19 4.99 -12.45
N ASP A 372 8.88 5.23 -12.36
CA ASP A 372 8.24 5.88 -11.23
C ASP A 372 7.25 4.94 -10.54
N LEU A 373 7.60 4.56 -9.31
CA LEU A 373 6.92 3.57 -8.47
C LEU A 373 6.58 4.14 -7.08
N ALA A 374 6.66 5.47 -6.89
CA ALA A 374 6.40 6.08 -5.59
C ALA A 374 4.96 5.88 -5.09
N LYS A 375 4.72 5.98 -3.79
CA LYS A 375 3.39 5.79 -3.16
C LYS A 375 2.80 4.39 -3.43
N ASN A 376 3.61 3.35 -3.49
CA ASN A 376 3.16 1.95 -3.59
C ASN A 376 3.52 1.21 -2.30
N GLU A 377 3.37 -0.11 -2.27
CA GLU A 377 3.52 -0.96 -1.08
C GLU A 377 4.73 -1.91 -1.21
N LEU A 378 5.76 -1.45 -1.93
CA LEU A 378 6.96 -2.24 -2.20
C LEU A 378 7.83 -2.36 -0.94
N GLU A 379 8.03 -3.59 -0.46
CA GLU A 379 9.07 -3.94 0.51
C GLU A 379 10.32 -4.47 -0.22
N ASN A 380 10.13 -5.41 -1.15
CA ASN A 380 11.22 -6.08 -1.88
C ASN A 380 11.44 -5.46 -3.27
N ILE A 381 12.65 -4.93 -3.48
CA ILE A 381 13.10 -4.35 -4.76
C ILE A 381 14.24 -5.11 -5.44
N GLU A 382 14.58 -6.34 -5.01
CA GLU A 382 15.52 -7.22 -5.75
C GLU A 382 15.20 -7.35 -7.25
N PRO A 383 13.93 -7.42 -7.71
CA PRO A 383 13.62 -7.45 -9.14
C PRO A 383 14.26 -6.31 -9.96
N LEU A 384 14.53 -5.13 -9.35
CA LEU A 384 15.18 -4.00 -10.01
C LEU A 384 16.64 -4.28 -10.42
N SER A 385 17.35 -5.22 -9.79
CA SER A 385 18.74 -5.56 -10.12
C SER A 385 18.93 -5.92 -11.61
N ARG A 386 17.84 -6.36 -12.28
CA ARG A 386 17.78 -6.77 -13.68
C ARG A 386 17.57 -5.61 -14.67
N LEU A 387 17.26 -4.39 -14.19
CA LEU A 387 16.86 -3.22 -15.00
C LEU A 387 17.99 -2.19 -15.20
N SER A 388 19.20 -2.65 -15.54
CA SER A 388 20.42 -1.83 -15.66
C SER A 388 20.40 -0.71 -16.73
N THR A 389 19.27 -0.44 -17.39
CA THR A 389 19.09 0.68 -18.33
C THR A 389 18.36 1.88 -17.71
N VAL A 390 17.84 1.74 -16.49
CA VAL A 390 17.11 2.82 -15.78
C VAL A 390 18.09 3.91 -15.32
N GLN A 391 17.70 5.15 -15.54
CA GLN A 391 18.51 6.35 -15.34
C GLN A 391 17.85 7.37 -14.37
N SER A 392 16.52 7.41 -14.33
CA SER A 392 15.72 8.05 -13.27
C SER A 392 14.83 7.01 -12.62
N LEU A 393 14.89 6.92 -11.28
CA LEU A 393 14.14 5.95 -10.48
C LEU A 393 13.51 6.63 -9.26
N ASN A 394 12.18 6.62 -9.20
CA ASN A 394 11.42 7.15 -8.07
C ASN A 394 10.78 6.02 -7.27
N LEU A 395 11.19 5.89 -6.00
CA LEU A 395 10.72 4.87 -5.04
C LEU A 395 10.24 5.51 -3.73
N GLU A 396 9.98 6.83 -3.71
CA GLU A 396 9.49 7.52 -2.51
C GLU A 396 8.19 6.91 -1.96
N GLU A 397 7.99 6.94 -0.65
CA GLU A 397 6.73 6.51 -0.02
C GLU A 397 6.36 5.04 -0.31
N ASN A 398 7.33 4.13 -0.14
CA ASN A 398 7.16 2.68 -0.15
C ASN A 398 7.49 2.11 1.25
N TYR A 399 7.74 0.80 1.38
CA TYR A 399 8.10 0.13 2.64
C TYR A 399 9.53 -0.46 2.59
N ILE A 400 10.40 0.10 1.74
CA ILE A 400 11.70 -0.50 1.39
C ILE A 400 12.67 -0.35 2.56
N SER A 401 13.25 -1.46 3.02
CA SER A 401 14.32 -1.47 4.03
C SER A 401 15.70 -1.81 3.46
N ASP A 402 15.77 -2.72 2.47
CA ASP A 402 17.00 -3.11 1.78
C ASP A 402 17.10 -2.45 0.40
N ILE A 403 18.16 -1.65 0.21
CA ILE A 403 18.50 -1.00 -1.05
C ILE A 403 19.79 -1.56 -1.69
N THR A 404 20.23 -2.74 -1.28
CA THR A 404 21.32 -3.50 -1.93
C THR A 404 21.08 -3.68 -3.44
N PRO A 405 19.87 -3.99 -3.96
CA PRO A 405 19.65 -4.21 -5.38
C PRO A 405 20.05 -3.01 -6.28
N LEU A 406 19.92 -1.79 -5.76
CA LEU A 406 20.22 -0.54 -6.47
C LEU A 406 21.71 -0.36 -6.82
N SER A 407 22.63 -1.08 -6.17
CA SER A 407 24.06 -1.04 -6.50
C SER A 407 24.36 -1.52 -7.92
N HIS A 408 23.45 -2.30 -8.53
CA HIS A 408 23.55 -2.78 -9.91
C HIS A 408 23.12 -1.73 -10.97
N LEU A 409 22.45 -0.65 -10.55
CA LEU A 409 21.91 0.38 -11.45
C LEU A 409 22.93 1.50 -11.68
N THR A 410 24.05 1.15 -12.32
CA THR A 410 25.22 2.03 -12.49
C THR A 410 25.00 3.29 -13.32
N ASP A 411 23.92 3.30 -14.10
CA ASP A 411 23.58 4.32 -15.10
C ASP A 411 22.54 5.34 -14.59
N LEU A 412 22.15 5.26 -13.31
CA LEU A 412 21.33 6.26 -12.63
C LEU A 412 22.00 7.65 -12.63
N TYR A 413 21.17 8.69 -12.77
CA TYR A 413 21.49 10.09 -12.51
C TYR A 413 20.50 10.78 -11.57
N ASP A 414 19.30 10.20 -11.39
CA ASP A 414 18.22 10.68 -10.52
C ASP A 414 17.65 9.49 -9.74
N LEU A 415 17.67 9.58 -8.41
CA LEU A 415 17.23 8.52 -7.50
C LEU A 415 16.57 9.14 -6.27
N LYS A 416 15.33 8.73 -6.00
CA LYS A 416 14.55 9.21 -4.85
C LYS A 416 14.07 8.04 -4.00
N LEU A 417 14.38 8.10 -2.71
CA LEU A 417 14.15 7.05 -1.72
C LEU A 417 13.51 7.58 -0.43
N GLY A 418 13.10 8.86 -0.40
CA GLY A 418 12.47 9.49 0.75
C GLY A 418 11.21 8.76 1.25
N SER A 419 10.94 8.84 2.55
CA SER A 419 9.77 8.20 3.18
C SER A 419 9.70 6.67 2.97
N ASN A 420 10.79 5.95 3.26
CA ASN A 420 10.88 4.48 3.30
C ASN A 420 11.37 3.98 4.69
N GLU A 421 11.75 2.71 4.83
CA GLU A 421 12.27 2.10 6.07
C GLU A 421 13.80 1.86 6.06
N ILE A 422 14.54 2.63 5.25
CA ILE A 422 15.95 2.37 4.93
C ILE A 422 16.85 2.62 6.15
N ARG A 423 17.66 1.61 6.47
CA ARG A 423 18.57 1.58 7.64
C ARG A 423 20.06 1.69 7.26
N ASP A 424 20.40 1.38 6.02
CA ASP A 424 21.78 1.33 5.50
C ASP A 424 21.83 1.94 4.09
N VAL A 425 22.78 2.84 3.86
CA VAL A 425 22.96 3.57 2.58
C VAL A 425 24.26 3.23 1.86
N ARG A 426 25.01 2.23 2.33
CA ARG A 426 26.31 1.83 1.75
C ARG A 426 26.20 1.31 0.32
N SER A 427 25.12 0.62 -0.03
CA SER A 427 24.89 0.08 -1.39
C SER A 427 24.85 1.17 -2.47
N VAL A 428 24.40 2.38 -2.12
CA VAL A 428 24.29 3.54 -3.02
C VAL A 428 25.43 4.55 -2.85
N GLN A 429 26.48 4.23 -2.06
CA GLN A 429 27.62 5.12 -1.83
C GLN A 429 28.31 5.55 -3.14
N GLU A 430 28.50 4.64 -4.10
CA GLU A 430 29.11 4.97 -5.41
C GLU A 430 28.20 5.82 -6.31
N LEU A 431 26.88 5.76 -6.11
CA LEU A 431 25.92 6.63 -6.79
C LEU A 431 25.95 8.04 -6.16
N GLY A 432 26.01 8.13 -4.83
CA GLY A 432 26.09 9.40 -4.09
C GLY A 432 27.37 10.22 -4.34
N LYS A 433 28.46 9.57 -4.78
CA LYS A 433 29.65 10.27 -5.31
C LYS A 433 29.37 11.01 -6.63
N ARG A 434 28.39 10.56 -7.41
CA ARG A 434 28.08 11.03 -8.78
C ARG A 434 26.88 11.97 -8.84
N MET A 435 25.80 11.65 -8.15
CA MET A 435 24.55 12.41 -8.09
C MET A 435 24.19 12.83 -6.65
N TYR A 436 23.26 13.77 -6.50
CA TYR A 436 22.57 13.99 -5.23
C TYR A 436 21.49 12.92 -5.05
N ILE A 437 21.37 12.33 -3.86
CA ILE A 437 20.37 11.30 -3.55
C ILE A 437 19.59 11.71 -2.31
N ASP A 438 18.26 11.72 -2.42
CA ASP A 438 17.37 12.02 -1.30
C ASP A 438 16.86 10.72 -0.66
N ILE A 439 17.33 10.48 0.58
CA ILE A 439 16.94 9.36 1.45
C ILE A 439 16.45 9.95 2.79
N GLN A 440 15.79 11.11 2.75
CA GLN A 440 15.25 11.78 3.94
C GLN A 440 13.92 11.18 4.40
N ARG A 441 13.41 11.61 5.56
CA ARG A 441 12.07 11.27 6.08
C ARG A 441 11.82 9.76 6.28
N GLN A 442 12.85 8.94 6.46
CA GLN A 442 12.65 7.51 6.70
C GLN A 442 11.84 7.29 8.00
N LYS A 443 10.94 6.30 8.04
CA LYS A 443 10.13 5.99 9.23
C LYS A 443 10.32 4.52 9.58
N ILE A 444 11.03 4.26 10.66
CA ILE A 444 11.69 2.98 10.92
C ILE A 444 11.13 2.37 12.20
N PHE A 445 10.47 1.22 12.10
CA PHE A 445 9.88 0.53 13.25
C PHE A 445 10.80 -0.58 13.76
N LEU A 446 11.00 -0.66 15.08
CA LEU A 446 11.85 -1.67 15.72
C LEU A 446 11.04 -2.60 16.63
N ASP A 447 11.47 -3.86 16.73
CA ASP A 447 10.86 -4.90 17.57
C ASP A 447 10.89 -4.52 19.07
N ASP A 448 9.85 -4.89 19.82
CA ASP A 448 9.67 -4.58 21.24
C ASP A 448 10.94 -4.80 22.10
N VAL A 449 11.32 -3.76 22.86
CA VAL A 449 12.47 -3.80 23.77
C VAL A 449 12.02 -3.69 25.23
N GLU A 450 12.67 -4.44 26.12
CA GLU A 450 12.47 -4.28 27.57
C GLU A 450 13.01 -2.94 28.06
N LYS A 451 12.31 -2.30 28.98
CA LYS A 451 12.79 -1.16 29.78
C LYS A 451 14.19 -1.43 30.36
N ASP A 452 15.02 -0.39 30.37
CA ASP A 452 16.42 -0.39 30.83
C ASP A 452 17.37 -1.38 30.12
N LYS A 453 16.92 -2.00 29.01
CA LYS A 453 17.78 -2.77 28.09
C LYS A 453 18.45 -1.84 27.09
N GLU A 454 19.76 -2.01 26.92
CA GLU A 454 20.55 -1.28 25.94
C GLU A 454 20.48 -1.99 24.57
N VAL A 455 20.03 -1.29 23.55
CA VAL A 455 19.84 -1.80 22.18
C VAL A 455 20.65 -0.97 21.19
N LYS A 456 21.37 -1.64 20.30
CA LYS A 456 22.14 -0.98 19.24
C LYS A 456 21.22 -0.25 18.28
N ILE A 457 21.56 1.00 17.95
CA ILE A 457 20.88 1.80 16.95
C ILE A 457 21.14 1.14 15.58
N PRO A 458 20.12 0.58 14.90
CA PRO A 458 20.33 -0.24 13.71
C PRO A 458 20.39 0.63 12.44
N ILE A 459 21.05 1.79 12.54
CA ILE A 459 21.22 2.77 11.47
C ILE A 459 22.71 2.97 11.23
N TYR A 460 23.15 2.82 9.98
CA TYR A 460 24.58 2.70 9.66
C TYR A 460 25.13 3.91 8.90
N ASN A 461 26.35 4.33 9.26
CA ASN A 461 27.12 5.30 8.49
C ASN A 461 27.75 4.66 7.23
N LEU A 462 28.43 5.45 6.40
CA LEU A 462 29.09 4.97 5.18
C LEU A 462 30.23 3.96 5.42
N GLN A 463 30.74 3.88 6.65
CA GLN A 463 31.78 2.97 7.10
C GLN A 463 31.19 1.63 7.62
N GLY A 464 29.88 1.58 7.90
CA GLY A 464 29.19 0.42 8.46
C GLY A 464 29.11 0.40 9.98
N GLU A 465 29.41 1.52 10.63
CA GLU A 465 29.33 1.71 12.08
C GLU A 465 27.94 2.24 12.44
N THR A 466 27.45 1.88 13.63
CA THR A 466 26.14 2.33 14.15
C THR A 466 26.19 3.80 14.52
N LEU A 467 25.22 4.60 14.07
CA LEU A 467 25.11 6.02 14.41
C LEU A 467 24.99 6.25 15.92
N ASP A 468 25.85 7.11 16.47
CA ASP A 468 25.78 7.67 17.81
C ASP A 468 25.13 9.08 17.84
N THR A 469 25.23 9.84 16.76
CA THR A 469 24.58 11.15 16.59
C THR A 469 23.08 11.04 16.29
N ILE A 470 22.27 10.76 17.32
CA ILE A 470 20.80 10.77 17.25
C ILE A 470 20.19 11.86 18.15
N GLN A 471 18.98 12.31 17.80
CA GLN A 471 18.17 13.25 18.59
C GLN A 471 16.98 12.51 19.21
N LEU A 472 17.04 12.24 20.51
CA LEU A 472 15.90 11.72 21.27
C LEU A 472 14.72 12.71 21.22
N LYS A 473 13.51 12.21 20.98
CA LYS A 473 12.26 13.01 21.08
C LYS A 473 11.41 12.60 22.27
N SER A 474 11.40 11.31 22.59
CA SER A 474 10.82 10.82 23.84
C SER A 474 11.77 11.00 25.03
N GLU A 475 11.18 11.12 26.21
CA GLU A 475 11.87 11.20 27.50
C GLU A 475 12.54 9.87 27.93
N ASP A 476 13.46 9.99 28.89
CA ASP A 476 14.24 8.91 29.53
C ASP A 476 15.12 8.04 28.62
N GLY A 477 15.40 8.52 27.40
CA GLY A 477 16.42 7.93 26.54
C GLY A 477 17.83 8.29 26.99
N ILE A 478 18.73 7.30 26.98
CA ILE A 478 20.18 7.47 27.18
C ILE A 478 20.89 6.83 26.00
N VAL A 479 21.83 7.56 25.39
CA VAL A 479 22.60 7.11 24.22
C VAL A 479 24.05 6.86 24.63
N ASN A 480 24.55 5.64 24.39
CA ASN A 480 25.94 5.25 24.62
C ASN A 480 26.48 4.51 23.39
N ASN A 481 27.60 4.97 22.80
CA ASN A 481 28.38 4.22 21.80
C ASN A 481 27.54 3.52 20.71
N GLY A 482 26.66 4.26 20.02
CA GLY A 482 25.78 3.71 18.97
C GLY A 482 24.66 2.79 19.47
N SER A 483 24.30 2.89 20.76
CA SER A 483 23.19 2.17 21.39
C SER A 483 22.30 3.13 22.18
N VAL A 484 21.01 2.80 22.31
CA VAL A 484 20.01 3.54 23.10
C VAL A 484 19.42 2.64 24.18
N LYS A 485 19.14 3.24 25.34
CA LYS A 485 18.47 2.61 26.49
C LYS A 485 17.34 3.52 26.96
N TRP A 486 16.17 2.97 27.26
CA TRP A 486 14.98 3.72 27.68
C TRP A 486 14.61 3.40 29.13
N GLY A 487 14.53 4.41 30.00
CA GLY A 487 14.18 4.24 31.42
C GLY A 487 12.68 4.12 31.72
N THR A 488 11.82 4.39 30.74
CA THR A 488 10.35 4.29 30.85
C THR A 488 9.74 3.63 29.61
N THR A 489 8.53 3.11 29.75
CA THR A 489 7.82 2.28 28.78
C THR A 489 6.93 3.06 27.80
N GLY A 490 6.31 2.36 26.86
CA GLY A 490 5.47 2.89 25.79
C GLY A 490 6.23 3.13 24.48
N GLU A 491 5.57 3.80 23.52
CA GLU A 491 6.17 4.16 22.24
C GLU A 491 7.25 5.23 22.44
N LYS A 492 8.51 4.88 22.13
CA LYS A 492 9.68 5.78 22.23
C LYS A 492 10.23 6.09 20.85
N THR A 493 10.62 7.36 20.67
CA THR A 493 10.92 7.93 19.36
C THR A 493 12.21 8.73 19.39
N TYR A 494 13.04 8.55 18.36
CA TYR A 494 14.24 9.35 18.11
C TYR A 494 14.41 9.66 16.62
N GLU A 495 14.99 10.81 16.31
CA GLU A 495 15.42 11.15 14.95
C GLU A 495 16.91 10.87 14.77
N PHE A 496 17.31 10.56 13.54
CA PHE A 496 18.71 10.49 13.14
C PHE A 496 18.96 11.40 11.93
N MET A 497 20.16 11.95 11.83
CA MET A 497 20.62 12.72 10.68
C MET A 497 22.07 12.36 10.41
N LEU A 498 22.35 11.83 9.23
CA LEU A 498 23.72 11.54 8.77
C LEU A 498 24.17 12.69 7.87
N ASP A 499 24.85 13.67 8.46
CA ASP A 499 25.46 14.80 7.75
C ASP A 499 26.74 14.34 7.02
N ILE A 500 26.53 13.69 5.87
CA ILE A 500 27.60 13.31 4.95
C ILE A 500 28.18 14.58 4.33
N ASN A 501 29.52 14.70 4.31
CA ASN A 501 30.22 15.80 3.66
C ASN A 501 29.84 15.87 2.15
N PRO A 502 29.16 16.93 1.67
CA PRO A 502 28.70 17.01 0.29
C PRO A 502 29.80 16.98 -0.77
N GLU A 503 31.04 17.32 -0.40
CA GLU A 503 32.22 17.24 -1.27
C GLU A 503 32.72 15.79 -1.46
N GLU A 504 32.42 14.90 -0.51
CA GLU A 504 32.79 13.48 -0.56
C GLU A 504 31.67 12.60 -1.11
N ASN A 505 30.43 12.84 -0.68
CA ASN A 505 29.24 12.12 -1.13
C ASN A 505 27.97 12.94 -0.88
N ARG A 506 27.05 12.98 -1.86
CA ARG A 506 25.86 13.85 -1.91
C ARG A 506 24.55 13.14 -1.56
N ILE A 507 24.61 12.06 -0.78
CA ILE A 507 23.44 11.47 -0.11
C ILE A 507 23.01 12.39 1.05
N LYS A 508 21.71 12.66 1.17
CA LYS A 508 21.11 13.07 2.46
C LYS A 508 20.30 11.92 3.03
N PHE A 509 20.60 11.54 4.27
CA PHE A 509 19.95 10.43 4.96
C PHE A 509 19.50 10.88 6.35
N ASN A 510 18.19 10.88 6.58
CA ASN A 510 17.60 11.20 7.88
C ASN A 510 16.22 10.55 8.03
N GLY A 511 15.74 10.49 9.26
CA GLY A 511 14.44 9.89 9.55
C GLY A 511 14.15 9.80 11.03
N THR A 512 13.05 9.12 11.32
CA THR A 512 12.49 8.88 12.66
C THR A 512 12.44 7.39 12.90
N VAL A 513 13.02 6.95 14.01
CA VAL A 513 12.93 5.58 14.50
C VAL A 513 11.91 5.54 15.63
N ILE A 514 11.01 4.55 15.56
CA ILE A 514 9.95 4.28 16.52
C ILE A 514 10.23 2.90 17.13
N GLN A 515 10.30 2.86 18.46
CA GLN A 515 10.66 1.70 19.26
C GLN A 515 9.63 1.57 20.39
N ASN A 516 8.81 0.53 20.38
CA ASN A 516 7.95 0.25 21.53
C ASN A 516 8.81 -0.33 22.67
N VAL A 517 8.61 0.18 23.89
CA VAL A 517 9.33 -0.23 25.10
C VAL A 517 8.36 -0.87 26.08
N VAL A 518 8.53 -2.16 26.34
CA VAL A 518 7.69 -2.95 27.27
C VAL A 518 8.35 -3.04 28.64
N GLU A 519 7.55 -3.23 29.71
CA GLU A 519 8.11 -3.37 31.05
C GLU A 519 9.06 -4.57 31.13
N ARG A 520 10.18 -4.39 31.82
CA ARG A 520 11.23 -5.41 31.90
C ARG A 520 10.67 -6.64 32.60
N LEU A 521 10.83 -7.81 31.99
CA LEU A 521 10.19 -9.04 32.48
C LEU A 521 10.62 -9.41 33.91
N ASP A 522 11.79 -8.97 34.37
CA ASP A 522 12.25 -9.16 35.75
C ASP A 522 11.73 -8.10 36.73
N GLU A 523 11.51 -6.85 36.31
CA GLU A 523 10.89 -5.82 37.16
C GLU A 523 9.38 -6.03 37.32
N ILE A 524 8.73 -6.61 36.30
CA ILE A 524 7.40 -7.22 36.43
C ILE A 524 7.42 -8.29 37.53
N LYS A 525 8.39 -9.22 37.52
CA LYS A 525 8.51 -10.27 38.55
C LYS A 525 8.78 -9.70 39.94
N GLU A 526 9.59 -8.65 40.09
CA GLU A 526 9.90 -8.07 41.42
C GLU A 526 8.74 -7.22 41.95
N THR A 527 8.06 -6.45 41.09
CA THR A 527 6.86 -5.69 41.49
C THR A 527 5.68 -6.62 41.83
N ILE A 528 5.57 -7.77 41.16
CA ILE A 528 4.62 -8.84 41.51
C ILE A 528 5.04 -9.55 42.82
N LYS A 529 6.33 -9.79 43.07
CA LYS A 529 6.79 -10.41 44.34
C LYS A 529 6.39 -9.61 45.57
N GLU A 530 6.48 -8.28 45.54
CA GLU A 530 6.17 -7.46 46.74
C GLU A 530 4.68 -7.18 46.95
N ASN A 531 3.83 -7.33 45.93
CA ASN A 531 2.39 -7.06 46.04
C ASN A 531 1.45 -8.26 45.80
N ASN A 532 1.93 -9.43 45.35
CA ASN A 532 1.09 -10.61 45.14
C ASN A 532 1.80 -11.95 45.47
N GLU A 533 1.67 -12.40 46.72
CA GLU A 533 1.72 -13.84 47.05
C GLU A 533 0.43 -14.60 46.60
N GLN A 534 -0.25 -14.10 45.55
CA GLN A 534 -1.36 -14.80 44.90
C GLN A 534 -0.94 -15.21 43.49
N LYS A 535 -0.87 -16.53 43.29
CA LYS A 535 -0.53 -17.15 41.99
C LYS A 535 -1.67 -16.92 41.00
N GLU A 536 -1.50 -15.96 40.11
CA GLU A 536 -2.47 -15.72 39.04
C GLU A 536 -2.53 -16.92 38.08
N ASN A 537 -3.74 -17.26 37.66
CA ASN A 537 -4.01 -18.43 36.83
C ASN A 537 -3.99 -18.05 35.34
N VAL A 538 -2.94 -18.43 34.60
CA VAL A 538 -2.76 -17.98 33.21
C VAL A 538 -3.61 -18.75 32.19
N ILE A 539 -4.19 -19.90 32.57
CA ILE A 539 -5.12 -20.67 31.76
C ILE A 539 -6.55 -20.27 32.13
N LEU A 540 -7.14 -19.36 31.35
CA LEU A 540 -8.42 -18.72 31.69
C LEU A 540 -9.65 -19.63 31.48
N ASP A 541 -9.58 -20.57 30.55
CA ASP A 541 -10.65 -21.56 30.34
C ASP A 541 -10.61 -22.64 31.43
N LYS A 542 -11.73 -22.80 32.13
CA LYS A 542 -11.83 -23.73 33.27
C LYS A 542 -11.72 -25.20 32.87
N THR A 543 -12.18 -25.58 31.68
CA THR A 543 -12.08 -26.97 31.19
C THR A 543 -10.65 -27.28 30.79
N LEU A 544 -9.98 -26.34 30.10
CA LEU A 544 -8.54 -26.42 29.80
C LEU A 544 -7.69 -26.43 31.07
N GLN A 545 -8.02 -25.60 32.06
CA GLN A 545 -7.35 -25.55 33.37
C GLN A 545 -7.48 -26.89 34.11
N GLN A 546 -8.68 -27.46 34.15
CA GLN A 546 -8.94 -28.76 34.78
C GLN A 546 -8.23 -29.91 34.05
N HIS A 547 -8.20 -29.87 32.71
CA HIS A 547 -7.41 -30.81 31.91
C HIS A 547 -5.93 -30.73 32.26
N ILE A 548 -5.32 -29.53 32.17
CA ILE A 548 -3.87 -29.35 32.37
C ILE A 548 -3.46 -29.73 33.79
N ASN A 549 -4.20 -29.29 34.80
CA ASN A 549 -3.93 -29.68 36.20
C ASN A 549 -3.95 -31.20 36.38
N LYS A 550 -4.94 -31.89 35.81
CA LYS A 550 -5.15 -33.33 36.01
C LYS A 550 -4.20 -34.20 35.18
N GLU A 551 -4.22 -34.02 33.86
CA GLU A 551 -3.62 -34.96 32.90
C GLU A 551 -2.15 -34.64 32.61
N ASN A 552 -1.72 -33.36 32.77
CA ASN A 552 -0.35 -32.91 32.45
C ASN A 552 0.48 -32.61 33.71
N LEU A 553 -0.13 -32.02 34.76
CA LEU A 553 0.55 -31.65 36.00
C LEU A 553 0.31 -32.63 37.17
N GLY A 554 -0.59 -33.61 37.02
CA GLY A 554 -0.85 -34.66 38.03
C GLY A 554 -1.43 -34.15 39.36
N ARG A 555 -2.07 -32.98 39.37
CA ARG A 555 -2.60 -32.31 40.57
C ARG A 555 -3.98 -32.85 40.94
N GLU A 556 -4.16 -33.24 42.21
CA GLU A 556 -5.47 -33.65 42.75
C GLU A 556 -6.49 -32.50 42.72
N ASN A 557 -6.06 -31.26 43.03
CA ASN A 557 -6.90 -30.08 42.87
C ASN A 557 -6.88 -29.61 41.40
N VAL A 558 -7.84 -30.09 40.62
CA VAL A 558 -8.02 -29.73 39.21
C VAL A 558 -8.36 -28.24 38.98
N ASN A 559 -8.76 -27.49 40.01
CA ASN A 559 -9.03 -26.05 39.92
C ASN A 559 -7.86 -25.18 40.46
N ALA A 560 -6.68 -25.77 40.71
CA ALA A 560 -5.51 -25.02 41.15
C ALA A 560 -5.05 -24.00 40.09
N PRO A 561 -4.66 -22.77 40.46
CA PRO A 561 -4.02 -21.85 39.53
C PRO A 561 -2.81 -22.48 38.83
N ILE A 562 -2.75 -22.32 37.52
CA ILE A 562 -1.63 -22.73 36.67
C ILE A 562 -0.81 -21.46 36.39
N THR A 563 0.48 -21.47 36.72
CA THR A 563 1.40 -20.36 36.40
C THR A 563 2.19 -20.65 35.11
N LYS A 564 2.95 -19.68 34.62
CA LYS A 564 3.79 -19.89 33.41
C LYS A 564 4.88 -20.95 33.65
N GLU A 565 5.39 -21.03 34.88
CA GLU A 565 6.37 -22.02 35.33
C GLU A 565 5.81 -23.44 35.40
N ASP A 566 4.51 -23.60 35.65
CA ASP A 566 3.83 -24.89 35.51
C ASP A 566 3.79 -25.32 34.02
N LEU A 567 3.43 -24.40 33.13
CA LEU A 567 3.32 -24.67 31.69
C LEU A 567 4.66 -25.04 31.04
N LEU A 568 5.77 -24.43 31.48
CA LEU A 568 7.12 -24.75 31.01
C LEU A 568 7.58 -26.18 31.35
N GLN A 569 6.89 -26.91 32.24
CA GLN A 569 7.18 -28.32 32.54
C GLN A 569 6.47 -29.29 31.59
N ILE A 570 5.52 -28.81 30.77
CA ILE A 570 4.68 -29.65 29.92
C ILE A 570 5.32 -29.86 28.55
N LYS A 571 5.70 -31.12 28.26
CA LYS A 571 6.23 -31.55 26.95
C LYS A 571 5.17 -32.09 25.98
N LYS A 572 4.00 -32.50 26.50
CA LYS A 572 2.88 -32.98 25.69
C LYS A 572 1.55 -32.44 26.22
N LEU A 573 0.69 -31.96 25.34
CA LEU A 573 -0.71 -31.59 25.58
C LEU A 573 -1.60 -32.38 24.60
N GLU A 574 -2.68 -33.00 25.06
CA GLU A 574 -3.54 -33.85 24.23
C GLU A 574 -5.03 -33.68 24.53
N ILE A 575 -5.67 -32.85 23.71
CA ILE A 575 -7.11 -32.57 23.77
C ILE A 575 -7.75 -33.12 22.50
N LEU A 576 -8.54 -34.17 22.66
CA LEU A 576 -9.25 -34.86 21.57
C LEU A 576 -10.65 -34.27 21.37
N LYS A 577 -11.24 -34.48 20.17
CA LYS A 577 -12.47 -33.81 19.70
C LYS A 577 -13.63 -33.80 20.72
N GLU A 578 -13.81 -34.89 21.47
CA GLU A 578 -14.84 -35.01 22.51
C GLU A 578 -14.71 -33.96 23.63
N LYS A 579 -13.48 -33.62 24.05
CA LYS A 579 -13.18 -32.60 25.07
C LYS A 579 -12.95 -31.21 24.48
N GLY A 580 -12.49 -31.13 23.23
CA GLY A 580 -12.18 -29.85 22.56
C GLY A 580 -13.39 -28.93 22.46
N ASN A 581 -14.57 -29.48 22.14
CA ASN A 581 -15.83 -28.73 21.97
C ASN A 581 -16.26 -27.94 23.23
N GLU A 582 -15.73 -28.28 24.42
CA GLU A 582 -16.06 -27.59 25.67
C GLU A 582 -15.15 -26.39 25.96
N ILE A 583 -14.00 -26.30 25.29
CA ILE A 583 -12.98 -25.26 25.49
C ILE A 583 -13.31 -24.06 24.59
N LYS A 584 -13.33 -22.87 25.18
CA LYS A 584 -13.70 -21.61 24.50
C LYS A 584 -12.58 -20.57 24.48
N ASN A 585 -11.53 -20.78 25.28
CA ASN A 585 -10.38 -19.90 25.33
C ASN A 585 -9.08 -20.72 25.48
N ILE A 586 -8.08 -20.42 24.65
CA ILE A 586 -6.76 -21.05 24.65
C ILE A 586 -5.62 -20.11 25.10
N THR A 587 -5.94 -18.90 25.57
CA THR A 587 -4.95 -18.00 26.18
C THR A 587 -4.19 -18.71 27.30
N GLY A 588 -2.87 -18.57 27.27
CA GLY A 588 -1.91 -19.23 28.11
C GLY A 588 -1.16 -20.37 27.41
N LEU A 589 -1.69 -20.97 26.34
CA LEU A 589 -0.99 -22.02 25.60
C LEU A 589 0.30 -21.51 24.91
N GLU A 590 0.37 -20.22 24.58
CA GLU A 590 1.57 -19.56 24.05
C GLU A 590 2.80 -19.65 24.97
N TYR A 591 2.61 -19.90 26.28
CA TYR A 591 3.71 -20.04 27.25
C TYR A 591 4.29 -21.46 27.32
N MET A 592 3.73 -22.46 26.64
CA MET A 592 4.24 -23.84 26.62
C MET A 592 5.48 -24.02 25.73
N THR A 593 6.49 -23.13 25.80
CA THR A 593 7.59 -23.10 24.82
C THR A 593 8.50 -24.34 24.79
N ASN A 594 8.40 -25.22 25.81
CA ASN A 594 9.04 -26.53 25.88
C ASN A 594 8.20 -27.69 25.31
N LEU A 595 7.06 -27.40 24.69
CA LEU A 595 6.12 -28.40 24.17
C LEU A 595 6.68 -29.09 22.91
N GLU A 596 6.77 -30.41 22.97
CA GLU A 596 7.24 -31.27 21.89
C GLU A 596 6.06 -31.81 21.06
N ASN A 597 4.94 -32.10 21.73
CA ASN A 597 3.76 -32.72 21.13
C ASN A 597 2.48 -31.94 21.49
N LEU A 598 1.78 -31.41 20.48
CA LEU A 598 0.50 -30.71 20.63
C LEU A 598 -0.64 -31.48 19.95
N THR A 599 -1.76 -31.66 20.64
CA THR A 599 -3.02 -32.10 20.03
C THR A 599 -4.18 -31.27 20.58
N LEU A 600 -4.89 -30.58 19.69
CA LEU A 600 -6.04 -29.71 19.97
C LEU A 600 -7.12 -29.96 18.92
N GLU A 601 -7.82 -31.07 19.01
CA GLU A 601 -8.93 -31.42 18.11
C GLU A 601 -10.25 -30.86 18.62
N GLY A 602 -11.10 -30.32 17.74
CA GLY A 602 -12.47 -29.90 18.10
C GLY A 602 -12.58 -28.60 18.90
N VAL A 603 -11.50 -27.83 19.04
CA VAL A 603 -11.48 -26.59 19.86
C VAL A 603 -12.08 -25.38 19.10
N GLY A 604 -12.36 -25.52 17.80
CA GLY A 604 -12.91 -24.46 16.96
C GLY A 604 -11.90 -23.39 16.56
N LEU A 605 -10.60 -23.74 16.54
CA LEU A 605 -9.51 -22.82 16.19
C LEU A 605 -9.68 -22.29 14.76
N LYS A 606 -9.66 -20.96 14.60
CA LYS A 606 -9.56 -20.29 13.29
C LYS A 606 -8.15 -19.78 12.96
N ASN A 607 -7.40 -19.44 14.02
CA ASN A 607 -6.06 -18.89 13.96
C ASN A 607 -5.16 -19.73 14.90
N ILE A 608 -3.91 -19.94 14.49
CA ILE A 608 -2.93 -20.75 15.21
C ILE A 608 -1.60 -20.02 15.48
N GLU A 609 -1.61 -18.67 15.50
CA GLU A 609 -0.41 -17.83 15.66
C GLU A 609 0.38 -18.14 16.95
N PHE A 610 -0.30 -18.57 18.02
CA PHE A 610 0.37 -18.99 19.25
C PHE A 610 1.40 -20.11 19.05
N ILE A 611 1.26 -20.92 17.98
CA ILE A 611 2.18 -22.00 17.61
C ILE A 611 3.55 -21.46 17.15
N SER A 612 3.64 -20.23 16.64
CA SER A 612 4.90 -19.59 16.22
C SER A 612 5.95 -19.48 17.34
N ASN A 613 5.50 -19.50 18.60
CA ASN A 613 6.35 -19.47 19.79
C ASN A 613 6.83 -20.86 20.25
N LEU A 614 6.21 -21.94 19.76
CA LEU A 614 6.35 -23.31 20.28
C LEU A 614 7.41 -24.11 19.49
N LYS A 615 8.61 -23.55 19.34
CA LYS A 615 9.66 -24.02 18.39
C LYS A 615 10.26 -25.41 18.68
N GLN A 616 9.87 -26.05 19.80
CA GLN A 616 10.23 -27.43 20.15
C GLN A 616 9.27 -28.48 19.58
N LEU A 617 8.17 -28.07 18.94
CA LEU A 617 7.17 -28.99 18.39
C LEU A 617 7.73 -29.88 17.28
N ASN A 618 7.63 -31.19 17.48
CA ASN A 618 7.88 -32.22 16.46
C ASN A 618 6.57 -32.86 15.97
N ASN A 619 5.49 -32.79 16.76
CA ASN A 619 4.21 -33.41 16.45
C ASN A 619 3.04 -32.45 16.74
N VAL A 620 2.29 -32.07 15.71
CA VAL A 620 1.14 -31.17 15.80
C VAL A 620 -0.09 -31.81 15.18
N ASN A 621 -1.16 -31.88 15.96
CA ASN A 621 -2.49 -32.28 15.51
C ASN A 621 -3.50 -31.21 15.89
N VAL A 622 -3.97 -30.47 14.88
CA VAL A 622 -5.05 -29.46 15.01
C VAL A 622 -6.19 -29.78 14.04
N SER A 623 -6.39 -31.08 13.77
CA SER A 623 -7.52 -31.56 12.98
C SER A 623 -8.87 -31.27 13.64
N HIS A 624 -9.95 -31.27 12.87
CA HIS A 624 -11.30 -30.98 13.35
C HIS A 624 -11.46 -29.57 13.94
N ASN A 625 -10.98 -28.54 13.24
CA ASN A 625 -11.09 -27.13 13.62
C ASN A 625 -11.65 -26.29 12.45
N GLN A 626 -11.37 -24.98 12.42
CA GLN A 626 -11.85 -24.03 11.40
C GLN A 626 -10.68 -23.21 10.82
N ILE A 627 -9.51 -23.83 10.71
CA ILE A 627 -8.27 -23.16 10.29
C ILE A 627 -8.28 -22.95 8.78
N GLU A 628 -8.05 -21.72 8.33
CA GLU A 628 -7.83 -21.36 6.92
C GLU A 628 -6.34 -21.05 6.64
N ASP A 629 -5.70 -20.30 7.54
CA ASP A 629 -4.29 -19.90 7.45
C ASP A 629 -3.37 -20.81 8.28
N ILE A 630 -2.30 -21.29 7.65
CA ILE A 630 -1.27 -22.15 8.23
C ILE A 630 0.14 -21.56 8.17
N THR A 631 0.30 -20.28 7.78
CA THR A 631 1.60 -19.58 7.77
C THR A 631 2.36 -19.60 9.11
N PRO A 632 1.74 -19.62 10.31
CA PRO A 632 2.47 -19.78 11.59
C PRO A 632 3.35 -21.05 11.66
N LEU A 633 2.97 -22.12 10.95
CA LEU A 633 3.73 -23.39 10.92
C LEU A 633 5.10 -23.26 10.25
N SER A 634 5.32 -22.22 9.42
CA SER A 634 6.60 -21.97 8.75
C SER A 634 7.80 -21.82 9.70
N SER A 635 7.53 -21.46 10.96
CA SER A 635 8.52 -21.29 12.03
C SER A 635 9.00 -22.61 12.67
N LEU A 636 8.35 -23.74 12.38
CA LEU A 636 8.58 -25.03 13.05
C LEU A 636 9.57 -25.93 12.31
N GLU A 637 10.86 -25.55 12.31
CA GLU A 637 11.95 -26.31 11.67
C GLU A 637 12.02 -27.79 12.09
N ASN A 638 11.58 -28.11 13.32
CA ASN A 638 11.65 -29.44 13.94
C ASN A 638 10.45 -30.36 13.61
N LEU A 639 9.43 -29.88 12.87
CA LEU A 639 8.17 -30.59 12.70
C LEU A 639 8.31 -31.86 11.84
N GLN A 640 7.80 -32.99 12.36
CA GLN A 640 7.89 -34.32 11.74
C GLN A 640 6.51 -34.97 11.54
N TRP A 641 5.53 -34.71 12.41
CA TRP A 641 4.15 -35.19 12.27
C TRP A 641 3.17 -34.01 12.26
N LEU A 642 2.36 -33.92 11.21
CA LEU A 642 1.36 -32.85 11.04
C LEU A 642 0.00 -33.44 10.64
N ASN A 643 -1.03 -33.17 11.45
CA ASN A 643 -2.42 -33.50 11.15
C ASN A 643 -3.29 -32.23 11.11
N LEU A 644 -3.79 -31.91 9.92
CA LEU A 644 -4.59 -30.74 9.60
C LEU A 644 -5.97 -31.10 9.03
N ALA A 645 -6.37 -32.38 9.08
CA ALA A 645 -7.63 -32.85 8.48
C ALA A 645 -8.90 -32.22 9.12
N ASP A 646 -10.02 -32.13 8.40
CA ASP A 646 -11.27 -31.47 8.86
C ASP A 646 -11.02 -30.02 9.33
N ASN A 647 -10.68 -29.17 8.34
CA ASN A 647 -10.41 -27.72 8.46
C ASN A 647 -10.83 -27.01 7.13
N HIS A 648 -10.52 -25.72 6.99
CA HIS A 648 -10.90 -24.90 5.82
C HIS A 648 -9.69 -24.49 4.95
N ILE A 649 -8.59 -25.24 5.01
CA ILE A 649 -7.32 -24.88 4.36
C ILE A 649 -7.46 -24.95 2.84
N LYS A 650 -6.99 -23.89 2.15
CA LYS A 650 -7.06 -23.73 0.69
C LYS A 650 -5.66 -23.71 0.05
N ASP A 651 -4.71 -23.04 0.69
CA ASP A 651 -3.30 -22.98 0.30
C ASP A 651 -2.45 -23.91 1.18
N VAL A 652 -1.56 -24.68 0.54
CA VAL A 652 -0.60 -25.60 1.18
C VAL A 652 0.85 -25.29 0.82
N THR A 653 1.12 -24.11 0.22
CA THR A 653 2.46 -23.66 -0.20
C THR A 653 3.47 -23.67 0.96
N VAL A 654 3.04 -23.28 2.16
CA VAL A 654 3.83 -23.33 3.40
C VAL A 654 4.36 -24.75 3.69
N ILE A 655 3.58 -25.78 3.39
CA ILE A 655 3.93 -27.18 3.69
C ILE A 655 4.98 -27.71 2.70
N GLY A 656 5.03 -27.19 1.47
CA GLY A 656 5.95 -27.65 0.43
C GLY A 656 7.44 -27.47 0.77
N SER A 657 7.78 -26.55 1.68
CA SER A 657 9.15 -26.36 2.19
C SER A 657 9.48 -27.21 3.43
N MET A 658 8.49 -27.86 4.06
CA MET A 658 8.63 -28.59 5.33
C MET A 658 9.20 -30.02 5.11
N LEU A 659 10.35 -30.11 4.47
CA LEU A 659 10.98 -31.37 4.02
C LEU A 659 11.38 -32.35 5.15
N ASN A 660 11.24 -31.95 6.42
CA ASN A 660 11.44 -32.80 7.59
C ASN A 660 10.20 -33.64 7.97
N LEU A 661 9.03 -33.38 7.34
CA LEU A 661 7.79 -34.11 7.62
C LEU A 661 7.87 -35.60 7.25
N LEU A 662 7.64 -36.45 8.26
CA LEU A 662 7.53 -37.91 8.16
C LEU A 662 6.07 -38.39 8.01
N SER A 663 5.10 -37.51 8.29
CA SER A 663 3.67 -37.80 8.19
C SER A 663 2.87 -36.51 8.02
N LEU A 664 2.00 -36.49 7.02
CA LEU A 664 1.10 -35.37 6.72
C LEU A 664 -0.32 -35.88 6.43
N LYS A 665 -1.33 -35.23 7.03
CA LYS A 665 -2.75 -35.48 6.77
C LYS A 665 -3.46 -34.16 6.45
N LEU A 666 -4.12 -34.11 5.29
CA LEU A 666 -4.82 -32.94 4.75
C LEU A 666 -6.23 -33.26 4.22
N ALA A 667 -6.72 -34.49 4.43
CA ALA A 667 -8.07 -34.89 4.05
C ALA A 667 -9.14 -33.99 4.69
N GLU A 668 -10.31 -33.85 4.05
CA GLU A 668 -11.41 -33.00 4.58
C GLU A 668 -10.97 -31.53 4.76
N ASN A 669 -10.42 -30.93 3.70
CA ASN A 669 -10.12 -29.48 3.60
C ASN A 669 -10.70 -28.91 2.28
N GLU A 670 -10.31 -27.68 1.89
CA GLU A 670 -10.78 -26.99 0.68
C GLU A 670 -9.66 -26.82 -0.36
N ILE A 671 -8.67 -27.72 -0.35
CA ILE A 671 -7.45 -27.63 -1.17
C ILE A 671 -7.79 -27.85 -2.65
N ARG A 672 -7.34 -26.92 -3.50
CA ARG A 672 -7.58 -26.91 -4.96
C ARG A 672 -6.34 -27.23 -5.80
N ASP A 673 -5.16 -27.00 -5.23
CA ASP A 673 -3.85 -27.20 -5.84
C ASP A 673 -2.96 -28.00 -4.87
N VAL A 674 -2.49 -29.16 -5.31
CA VAL A 674 -1.63 -30.06 -4.53
C VAL A 674 -0.17 -30.05 -5.00
N ARG A 675 0.19 -29.20 -5.98
CA ARG A 675 1.55 -29.12 -6.54
C ARG A 675 2.63 -28.80 -5.50
N PRO A 676 2.41 -27.95 -4.48
CA PRO A 676 3.39 -27.77 -3.40
C PRO A 676 3.75 -29.06 -2.64
N LEU A 677 2.86 -30.05 -2.64
CA LEU A 677 3.06 -31.32 -1.94
C LEU A 677 3.87 -32.35 -2.74
N ILE A 678 4.11 -32.13 -4.05
CA ILE A 678 4.77 -33.10 -4.94
C ILE A 678 6.12 -33.56 -4.39
N GLN A 679 6.92 -32.63 -3.85
CA GLN A 679 8.24 -32.98 -3.31
C GLN A 679 8.15 -33.85 -2.05
N LEU A 680 7.11 -33.71 -1.23
CA LEU A 680 6.87 -34.57 -0.05
C LEU A 680 6.30 -35.94 -0.44
N GLY A 681 5.37 -35.97 -1.41
CA GLY A 681 4.71 -37.20 -1.89
C GLY A 681 5.67 -38.26 -2.45
N GLN A 682 6.84 -37.83 -2.95
CA GLN A 682 7.92 -38.72 -3.37
C GLN A 682 8.50 -39.59 -2.23
N TRP A 683 8.33 -39.18 -0.96
CA TRP A 683 8.91 -39.83 0.22
C TRP A 683 7.86 -40.45 1.15
N ILE A 684 6.68 -39.83 1.27
CA ILE A 684 5.59 -40.26 2.16
C ILE A 684 4.25 -40.31 1.41
N THR A 685 3.35 -41.21 1.83
CA THR A 685 1.96 -41.18 1.34
C THR A 685 1.20 -40.05 2.04
N ILE A 686 0.57 -39.17 1.27
CA ILE A 686 -0.18 -38.01 1.77
C ILE A 686 -1.66 -38.23 1.47
N ASP A 687 -2.51 -38.27 2.49
CA ASP A 687 -3.96 -38.32 2.32
C ASP A 687 -4.53 -36.90 2.23
N VAL A 688 -4.91 -36.50 1.02
CA VAL A 688 -5.58 -35.24 0.66
C VAL A 688 -6.98 -35.52 0.09
N ARG A 689 -7.56 -36.69 0.36
CA ARG A 689 -8.89 -37.06 -0.16
C ARG A 689 -10.03 -36.38 0.59
N ARG A 690 -11.25 -36.53 0.08
CA ARG A 690 -12.49 -35.97 0.66
C ARG A 690 -12.44 -34.44 0.82
N GLN A 691 -11.76 -33.73 -0.08
CA GLN A 691 -11.84 -32.26 -0.10
C GLN A 691 -13.28 -31.81 -0.38
N LYS A 692 -13.62 -30.61 0.09
CA LYS A 692 -14.95 -30.00 -0.02
C LYS A 692 -14.82 -28.56 -0.52
N VAL A 693 -14.34 -28.41 -1.74
CA VAL A 693 -14.06 -27.09 -2.34
C VAL A 693 -15.37 -26.32 -2.55
N ILE A 694 -15.44 -25.09 -2.05
CA ILE A 694 -16.54 -24.15 -2.31
C ILE A 694 -16.08 -23.14 -3.37
N LEU A 695 -16.93 -22.86 -4.36
CA LEU A 695 -16.72 -21.82 -5.37
C LEU A 695 -17.78 -20.72 -5.28
N ASP A 696 -17.39 -19.52 -5.71
CA ASP A 696 -18.29 -18.36 -5.85
C ASP A 696 -19.49 -18.63 -6.77
N ASP A 697 -20.57 -17.89 -6.55
CA ASP A 697 -21.79 -17.94 -7.38
C ASP A 697 -21.49 -17.76 -8.88
N ALA A 698 -22.11 -18.57 -9.72
CA ALA A 698 -22.02 -18.44 -11.18
C ALA A 698 -23.40 -18.32 -11.84
N GLU A 699 -23.45 -17.72 -13.03
CA GLU A 699 -24.71 -17.54 -13.77
C GLU A 699 -25.14 -18.80 -14.52
N ILE A 700 -26.45 -19.07 -14.49
CA ILE A 700 -27.07 -20.14 -15.26
C ILE A 700 -26.78 -20.02 -16.77
N ASN A 701 -26.50 -21.15 -17.41
CA ASN A 701 -26.07 -21.29 -18.79
C ASN A 701 -24.72 -20.63 -19.16
N LYS A 702 -23.98 -20.06 -18.20
CA LYS A 702 -22.55 -19.78 -18.42
C LYS A 702 -21.70 -21.03 -18.19
N GLU A 703 -20.52 -21.00 -18.78
CA GLU A 703 -19.50 -22.04 -18.70
C GLU A 703 -18.55 -21.73 -17.53
N VAL A 704 -18.44 -22.67 -16.59
CA VAL A 704 -17.55 -22.56 -15.43
C VAL A 704 -16.38 -23.53 -15.59
N LYS A 705 -15.17 -23.02 -15.40
CA LYS A 705 -13.95 -23.82 -15.50
C LYS A 705 -13.82 -24.80 -14.34
N ILE A 706 -13.38 -26.02 -14.66
CA ILE A 706 -12.96 -26.99 -13.64
C ILE A 706 -11.85 -26.33 -12.81
N SER A 707 -12.01 -26.38 -11.49
CA SER A 707 -11.38 -25.45 -10.55
C SER A 707 -10.44 -26.14 -9.56
N VAL A 708 -10.09 -27.39 -9.85
CA VAL A 708 -9.19 -28.29 -9.12
C VAL A 708 -8.16 -28.86 -10.10
N TYR A 709 -6.89 -28.87 -9.70
CA TYR A 709 -5.76 -29.10 -10.60
C TYR A 709 -5.02 -30.40 -10.29
N ASP A 710 -4.41 -30.99 -11.31
CA ASP A 710 -3.52 -32.15 -11.18
C ASP A 710 -2.09 -31.75 -10.73
N LEU A 711 -1.11 -32.64 -10.94
CA LEU A 711 0.28 -32.46 -10.48
C LEU A 711 1.10 -31.63 -11.48
N GLU A 712 0.63 -31.56 -12.73
CA GLU A 712 1.16 -30.77 -13.82
C GLU A 712 0.64 -29.33 -13.74
N GLY A 713 -0.57 -29.15 -13.23
CA GLY A 713 -1.27 -27.87 -13.06
C GLY A 713 -2.44 -27.65 -14.01
N GLU A 714 -2.84 -28.69 -14.75
CA GLU A 714 -3.99 -28.64 -15.65
C GLU A 714 -5.29 -29.01 -14.88
N PRO A 715 -6.48 -28.62 -15.36
CA PRO A 715 -7.73 -28.95 -14.69
C PRO A 715 -8.01 -30.46 -14.76
N ILE A 716 -8.41 -31.09 -13.65
CA ILE A 716 -8.66 -32.54 -13.60
C ILE A 716 -9.80 -32.93 -14.56
N GLU A 717 -9.47 -33.63 -15.65
CA GLU A 717 -10.45 -34.10 -16.66
C GLU A 717 -11.46 -35.12 -16.08
N LYS A 718 -10.99 -35.97 -15.14
CA LYS A 718 -11.77 -37.07 -14.55
C LYS A 718 -12.70 -36.57 -13.44
N ILE A 719 -13.77 -35.88 -13.84
CA ILE A 719 -14.86 -35.47 -12.93
C ILE A 719 -16.18 -36.21 -13.18
N THR A 720 -16.98 -36.34 -12.11
CA THR A 720 -18.33 -36.93 -12.13
C THR A 720 -19.33 -35.90 -11.61
N LEU A 721 -20.18 -35.37 -12.50
CA LEU A 721 -21.29 -34.49 -12.12
C LEU A 721 -22.26 -35.24 -11.19
N LYS A 722 -22.59 -34.67 -10.03
CA LYS A 722 -23.55 -35.24 -9.06
C LYS A 722 -24.91 -34.57 -9.13
N SER A 723 -24.93 -33.27 -9.42
CA SER A 723 -26.17 -32.50 -9.61
C SER A 723 -26.70 -32.58 -11.04
N GLU A 724 -28.01 -32.42 -11.19
CA GLU A 724 -28.68 -32.42 -12.50
C GLU A 724 -28.51 -31.10 -13.28
N GLY A 725 -28.70 -31.17 -14.60
CA GLY A 725 -28.66 -29.99 -15.49
C GLY A 725 -27.27 -29.52 -15.90
N GLY A 726 -26.20 -30.16 -15.41
CA GLY A 726 -24.84 -29.92 -15.88
C GLY A 726 -24.57 -30.55 -17.25
N THR A 727 -23.67 -29.95 -18.02
CA THR A 727 -23.12 -30.51 -19.27
C THR A 727 -21.62 -30.25 -19.28
N LEU A 728 -20.81 -31.30 -19.42
CA LEU A 728 -19.36 -31.17 -19.57
C LEU A 728 -19.03 -30.64 -20.98
N THR A 729 -18.00 -29.80 -21.06
CA THR A 729 -17.48 -29.20 -22.30
C THR A 729 -15.95 -29.28 -22.32
N ASP A 730 -15.33 -28.93 -23.45
CA ASP A 730 -13.87 -28.91 -23.61
C ASP A 730 -13.17 -27.85 -22.72
N GLU A 731 -13.91 -26.85 -22.19
CA GLU A 731 -13.38 -25.82 -21.27
C GLU A 731 -13.94 -25.89 -19.82
N GLY A 732 -14.92 -26.76 -19.54
CA GLY A 732 -15.46 -26.93 -18.18
C GLY A 732 -16.87 -27.51 -18.10
N ILE A 733 -17.77 -26.83 -17.38
CA ILE A 733 -19.13 -27.27 -17.08
C ILE A 733 -20.13 -26.14 -17.34
N ILE A 734 -21.19 -26.41 -18.10
CA ILE A 734 -22.35 -25.51 -18.26
C ILE A 734 -23.51 -26.02 -17.41
N TRP A 735 -23.97 -25.23 -16.44
CA TRP A 735 -25.12 -25.56 -15.59
C TRP A 735 -26.41 -24.92 -16.10
N ARG A 736 -27.42 -25.74 -16.39
CA ARG A 736 -28.73 -25.33 -16.96
C ARG A 736 -29.87 -25.28 -15.93
N THR A 737 -29.55 -25.37 -14.64
CA THR A 737 -30.50 -25.33 -13.51
C THR A 737 -29.94 -24.46 -12.38
N LEU A 738 -30.82 -23.87 -11.56
CA LEU A 738 -30.46 -22.98 -10.44
C LEU A 738 -30.15 -23.74 -9.15
N GLY A 739 -29.54 -23.05 -8.18
CA GLY A 739 -29.20 -23.55 -6.85
C GLY A 739 -27.83 -24.24 -6.78
N GLU A 740 -27.54 -24.90 -5.66
CA GLU A 740 -26.28 -25.62 -5.45
C GLU A 740 -26.08 -26.75 -6.47
N LYS A 741 -24.86 -26.82 -7.03
CA LYS A 741 -24.38 -27.84 -7.96
C LYS A 741 -23.09 -28.44 -7.45
N ILE A 742 -22.99 -29.75 -7.56
CA ILE A 742 -21.88 -30.54 -7.05
C ILE A 742 -21.30 -31.39 -8.18
N TYR A 743 -19.97 -31.39 -8.28
CA TYR A 743 -19.21 -32.40 -9.03
C TYR A 743 -18.14 -33.03 -8.13
N GLU A 744 -17.87 -34.30 -8.34
CA GLU A 744 -16.80 -35.05 -7.69
C GLU A 744 -15.59 -35.13 -8.62
N PHE A 745 -14.39 -35.03 -8.06
CA PHE A 745 -13.12 -35.18 -8.78
C PHE A 745 -12.28 -36.25 -8.11
N ASP A 746 -11.53 -37.01 -8.91
CA ASP A 746 -10.75 -38.14 -8.41
C ASP A 746 -9.51 -38.42 -9.27
N LEU A 747 -8.33 -38.10 -8.74
CA LEU A 747 -7.03 -38.32 -9.39
C LEU A 747 -6.50 -39.76 -9.21
N ASP A 748 -7.14 -40.57 -8.35
CA ASP A 748 -6.67 -41.87 -7.84
C ASP A 748 -6.89 -43.04 -8.85
N ALA A 749 -6.48 -42.84 -10.11
CA ALA A 749 -6.61 -43.81 -11.20
C ALA A 749 -5.27 -44.46 -11.62
N ASP A 750 -4.31 -43.65 -12.09
CA ASP A 750 -3.13 -44.16 -12.83
C ASP A 750 -1.78 -43.68 -12.24
N HIS A 751 -1.75 -42.62 -11.44
CA HIS A 751 -0.52 -41.95 -10.98
C HIS A 751 0.09 -42.52 -9.69
N TYR A 752 0.38 -43.83 -9.68
CA TYR A 752 1.01 -44.54 -8.55
C TYR A 752 2.42 -44.07 -8.16
N GLU A 753 3.03 -43.11 -8.87
CA GLU A 753 4.43 -42.70 -8.66
C GLU A 753 4.63 -41.61 -7.60
N THR A 754 3.61 -40.80 -7.30
CA THR A 754 3.76 -39.52 -6.58
C THR A 754 3.25 -39.52 -5.13
N GLY A 755 2.65 -40.61 -4.65
CA GLY A 755 2.28 -40.81 -3.24
C GLY A 755 1.14 -39.93 -2.69
N ILE A 756 0.61 -38.99 -3.47
CA ILE A 756 -0.48 -38.10 -3.11
C ILE A 756 -1.81 -38.76 -3.49
N LEU A 757 -2.71 -38.93 -2.51
CA LEU A 757 -4.08 -39.36 -2.74
C LEU A 757 -4.99 -38.13 -2.72
N TYR A 758 -5.52 -37.72 -3.87
CA TYR A 758 -6.27 -36.47 -4.03
C TYR A 758 -7.61 -36.70 -4.74
N SER A 759 -8.69 -36.41 -4.03
CA SER A 759 -10.07 -36.51 -4.50
C SER A 759 -11.01 -35.72 -3.59
N GLY A 760 -12.20 -35.40 -4.07
CA GLY A 760 -13.17 -34.63 -3.29
C GLY A 760 -14.40 -34.23 -4.09
N ILE A 761 -15.18 -33.34 -3.50
CA ILE A 761 -16.28 -32.65 -4.16
C ILE A 761 -15.97 -31.17 -4.31
N VAL A 762 -16.47 -30.58 -5.39
CA VAL A 762 -16.55 -29.15 -5.63
C VAL A 762 -18.02 -28.76 -5.64
N MET A 763 -18.37 -27.73 -4.87
CA MET A 763 -19.73 -27.21 -4.73
C MET A 763 -19.79 -25.76 -5.21
N GLN A 764 -20.83 -25.41 -5.95
CA GLN A 764 -21.04 -24.06 -6.47
C GLN A 764 -22.52 -23.74 -6.57
N ASN A 765 -22.93 -22.53 -6.17
CA ASN A 765 -24.31 -22.08 -6.34
C ASN A 765 -24.52 -21.39 -7.69
N ILE A 766 -25.64 -21.71 -8.36
CA ILE A 766 -25.97 -21.20 -9.70
C ILE A 766 -27.20 -20.28 -9.64
N VAL A 767 -27.04 -19.04 -10.11
CA VAL A 767 -28.03 -17.95 -10.01
C VAL A 767 -28.47 -17.45 -11.40
N GLU A 768 -29.62 -16.78 -11.48
CA GLU A 768 -30.13 -16.27 -12.77
C GLU A 768 -29.30 -15.12 -13.35
N LYS A 769 -28.73 -14.29 -12.48
CA LYS A 769 -27.90 -13.13 -12.83
C LYS A 769 -27.03 -12.74 -11.65
N LEU A 770 -25.73 -12.54 -11.88
CA LEU A 770 -24.85 -11.96 -10.87
C LEU A 770 -25.13 -10.46 -10.75
N ILE A 771 -25.56 -10.05 -9.55
CA ILE A 771 -25.51 -8.66 -9.10
C ILE A 771 -24.17 -8.52 -8.35
N PRO A 772 -23.39 -7.44 -8.57
CA PRO A 772 -22.16 -7.23 -7.81
C PRO A 772 -22.42 -7.23 -6.31
N LYS A 773 -21.69 -8.04 -5.55
CA LYS A 773 -21.78 -8.07 -4.09
C LYS A 773 -21.03 -6.87 -3.50
N GLU A 774 -21.76 -5.81 -3.22
CA GLU A 774 -21.44 -4.96 -2.07
C GLU A 774 -21.72 -5.74 -0.78
N GLU A 775 -21.09 -5.36 0.33
CA GLU A 775 -21.15 -6.10 1.61
C GLU A 775 -22.52 -5.99 2.30
N VAL A 776 -23.45 -6.85 1.91
CA VAL A 776 -24.77 -6.96 2.56
C VAL A 776 -24.63 -7.61 3.95
N LYS A 777 -24.68 -6.80 5.00
CA LYS A 777 -24.98 -7.27 6.37
C LYS A 777 -26.34 -8.01 6.36
N GLU A 778 -26.43 -9.17 7.02
CA GLU A 778 -27.64 -9.99 6.99
C GLU A 778 -28.89 -9.27 7.56
N PRO A 779 -30.03 -9.28 6.86
CA PRO A 779 -31.30 -8.83 7.44
C PRO A 779 -31.98 -9.98 8.20
N THR A 780 -32.18 -9.81 9.51
CA THR A 780 -32.98 -10.74 10.31
C THR A 780 -34.45 -10.72 9.87
N LYS A 781 -34.86 -11.70 9.05
CA LYS A 781 -36.26 -11.88 8.67
C LYS A 781 -37.11 -12.30 9.87
N LYS A 782 -37.96 -11.38 10.34
CA LYS A 782 -39.23 -11.77 10.97
C LYS A 782 -40.10 -12.45 9.91
N VAL A 783 -40.77 -13.53 10.29
CA VAL A 783 -41.84 -14.14 9.51
C VAL A 783 -43.15 -13.70 10.13
N GLU A 784 -44.02 -13.06 9.34
CA GLU A 784 -45.44 -12.96 9.64
C GLU A 784 -46.15 -14.07 8.86
N GLU A 785 -46.83 -14.96 9.55
CA GLU A 785 -47.68 -16.00 8.95
C GLU A 785 -49.13 -15.49 8.86
N GLU A 786 -49.60 -15.20 7.65
CA GLU A 786 -51.04 -15.13 7.41
C GLU A 786 -51.64 -16.55 7.38
N LYS A 787 -52.86 -16.69 7.90
CA LYS A 787 -53.52 -17.99 8.10
C LYS A 787 -54.48 -18.31 6.97
N GLU A 788 -54.48 -19.58 6.52
CA GLU A 788 -55.69 -20.22 5.99
C GLU A 788 -56.04 -21.50 6.77
N GLU A 789 -57.34 -21.78 6.88
CA GLU A 789 -57.88 -22.90 7.67
C GLU A 789 -58.07 -24.17 6.84
N VAL A 790 -57.68 -25.33 7.37
CA VAL A 790 -58.39 -26.61 7.13
C VAL A 790 -58.56 -27.34 8.47
N LYS A 791 -59.65 -28.11 8.61
CA LYS A 791 -60.25 -28.47 9.92
C LYS A 791 -60.08 -29.93 10.33
N GLU A 792 -60.18 -30.11 11.66
CA GLU A 792 -60.73 -31.28 12.38
C GLU A 792 -59.94 -32.62 12.38
N PRO A 793 -60.19 -33.53 13.36
CA PRO A 793 -61.00 -33.40 14.58
C PRO A 793 -60.31 -33.82 15.91
N THR A 794 -60.85 -33.27 17.02
CA THR A 794 -61.09 -33.83 18.39
C THR A 794 -60.38 -35.13 18.87
N LYS A 795 -60.10 -35.36 20.18
CA LYS A 795 -60.93 -35.06 21.37
C LYS A 795 -60.21 -35.42 22.70
N GLU A 796 -60.76 -34.96 23.84
CA GLU A 796 -60.52 -35.43 25.23
C GLU A 796 -59.10 -35.17 25.81
N VAL A 797 -58.87 -34.82 27.09
CA VAL A 797 -59.68 -34.42 28.28
C VAL A 797 -58.68 -33.78 29.30
N GLU A 798 -58.96 -33.02 30.38
CA GLU A 798 -60.16 -32.69 31.19
C GLU A 798 -60.08 -31.23 31.76
N GLU A 799 -60.38 -31.03 33.06
CA GLU A 799 -60.50 -29.78 33.86
C GLU A 799 -59.62 -29.93 35.16
N GLU A 800 -59.38 -29.00 36.12
CA GLU A 800 -59.54 -27.54 36.33
C GLU A 800 -58.61 -27.05 37.49
N LYS A 801 -58.52 -25.71 37.71
CA LYS A 801 -58.46 -24.86 38.97
C LYS A 801 -58.09 -25.45 40.37
N GLU A 802 -57.68 -24.72 41.43
CA GLU A 802 -57.27 -23.32 41.75
C GLU A 802 -56.58 -23.25 43.17
N GLU A 803 -56.41 -22.03 43.73
CA GLU A 803 -56.23 -21.66 45.16
C GLU A 803 -54.82 -21.61 45.83
N VAL A 804 -54.21 -20.42 45.74
CA VAL A 804 -53.98 -19.46 46.86
C VAL A 804 -53.70 -20.01 48.29
N LYS A 805 -52.55 -19.59 48.86
CA LYS A 805 -52.44 -19.01 50.24
C LYS A 805 -51.07 -18.40 50.60
N GLU A 806 -51.12 -17.18 51.14
CA GLU A 806 -50.17 -16.58 52.11
C GLU A 806 -50.58 -17.01 53.56
N PRO A 807 -49.90 -16.67 54.70
CA PRO A 807 -48.99 -15.51 54.93
C PRO A 807 -47.80 -15.72 55.93
N THR A 808 -47.14 -14.60 56.28
CA THR A 808 -46.39 -14.26 57.53
C THR A 808 -45.02 -14.89 57.90
N LYS A 809 -44.19 -14.28 58.79
CA LYS A 809 -43.74 -12.86 59.02
C LYS A 809 -42.84 -12.76 60.28
N GLU A 810 -41.58 -12.34 60.13
CA GLU A 810 -40.65 -11.83 61.17
C GLU A 810 -39.69 -10.80 60.48
N VAL A 811 -39.32 -9.58 60.90
CA VAL A 811 -39.58 -8.64 62.04
C VAL A 811 -38.42 -8.42 63.03
N GLU A 812 -37.53 -7.48 62.67
CA GLU A 812 -36.90 -6.39 63.49
C GLU A 812 -36.25 -5.43 62.45
N GLU A 813 -36.59 -4.13 62.32
CA GLU A 813 -36.42 -2.97 63.22
C GLU A 813 -34.97 -2.42 63.32
N GLU A 814 -34.68 -1.11 63.16
CA GLU A 814 -35.44 -0.03 62.49
C GLU A 814 -34.50 1.13 62.06
N LYS A 815 -35.06 2.30 61.70
CA LYS A 815 -34.35 3.58 61.45
C LYS A 815 -34.29 4.42 62.77
N GLU A 816 -34.14 5.74 62.88
CA GLU A 816 -34.08 6.90 61.96
C GLU A 816 -33.37 8.11 62.66
N GLU A 817 -33.69 9.34 62.22
CA GLU A 817 -33.45 10.67 62.81
C GLU A 817 -32.25 11.54 62.33
N VAL A 818 -32.34 12.89 62.21
CA VAL A 818 -33.42 13.82 61.73
C VAL A 818 -32.95 15.30 61.76
N LYS A 819 -33.66 16.21 61.04
CA LYS A 819 -33.77 17.70 61.20
C LYS A 819 -32.74 18.68 60.56
N GLU A 820 -33.32 19.56 59.74
CA GLU A 820 -33.08 21.01 59.49
C GLU A 820 -33.06 21.90 60.77
N PRO A 821 -32.95 23.26 60.74
CA PRO A 821 -32.76 24.24 59.62
C PRO A 821 -31.54 25.20 59.87
N THR A 822 -31.24 26.33 59.17
CA THR A 822 -32.07 27.48 58.73
C THR A 822 -31.27 28.52 57.90
N LYS A 823 -31.98 29.46 57.23
CA LYS A 823 -31.54 30.77 56.63
C LYS A 823 -30.80 30.72 55.27
N GLU A 824 -31.37 31.26 54.16
CA GLU A 824 -31.66 32.68 53.75
C GLU A 824 -30.46 33.32 52.99
N VAL A 825 -30.60 34.04 51.86
CA VAL A 825 -31.75 34.31 50.94
C VAL A 825 -31.24 34.84 49.56
N GLU A 826 -32.16 35.16 48.63
CA GLU A 826 -32.13 35.93 47.34
C GLU A 826 -30.99 36.96 47.08
N GLU A 827 -30.78 37.60 45.92
CA GLU A 827 -31.00 37.41 44.44
C GLU A 827 -30.48 38.74 43.77
N GLU A 828 -30.60 38.92 42.45
CA GLU A 828 -30.58 40.22 41.71
C GLU A 828 -29.30 41.11 41.62
N LYS A 829 -28.80 41.22 40.37
CA LYS A 829 -28.43 42.42 39.58
C LYS A 829 -27.58 43.62 40.08
N GLU A 830 -26.64 43.97 39.18
CA GLU A 830 -26.31 45.32 38.61
C GLU A 830 -25.40 46.38 39.30
N GLU A 831 -24.72 47.10 38.39
CA GLU A 831 -24.21 48.48 38.42
C GLU A 831 -22.99 48.90 39.32
N VAL A 832 -21.92 49.28 38.60
CA VAL A 832 -21.26 50.63 38.65
C VAL A 832 -20.03 50.88 39.56
N LYS A 833 -18.89 50.99 38.86
CA LYS A 833 -17.69 51.86 39.06
C LYS A 833 -16.70 51.60 40.21
N GLU A 834 -15.42 51.77 39.84
CA GLU A 834 -14.30 52.09 40.72
C GLU A 834 -14.52 53.43 41.46
N PRO A 835 -13.79 53.71 42.56
CA PRO A 835 -12.50 54.38 42.36
C PRO A 835 -11.35 53.95 43.29
N THR A 836 -10.14 54.34 42.86
CA THR A 836 -8.91 54.57 43.66
C THR A 836 -9.17 55.29 45.00
N LYS A 837 -8.31 55.28 46.04
CA LYS A 837 -6.92 55.81 46.18
C LYS A 837 -6.46 55.56 47.66
N GLU A 838 -5.32 55.90 48.26
CA GLU A 838 -4.14 56.78 48.08
C GLU A 838 -2.98 56.22 48.99
N VAL A 839 -1.96 57.01 49.38
CA VAL A 839 -0.97 56.78 50.49
C VAL A 839 0.19 55.83 50.13
N LYS A 840 1.46 56.25 49.93
CA LYS A 840 2.21 57.52 50.09
C LYS A 840 3.31 57.61 48.99
N GLU A 841 3.64 58.78 48.40
CA GLU A 841 4.63 59.81 48.87
C GLU A 841 6.03 59.24 49.22
N GLU A 842 7.18 59.77 48.75
CA GLU A 842 7.52 60.88 47.82
C GLU A 842 8.99 60.76 47.31
N LYS A 843 9.38 61.57 46.29
CA LYS A 843 10.67 62.29 45.98
C LYS A 843 12.03 61.90 46.65
N GLU A 844 13.24 62.18 46.12
CA GLU A 844 13.74 62.92 44.93
C GLU A 844 15.19 62.48 44.52
N GLU A 845 15.95 63.31 43.79
CA GLU A 845 17.16 63.01 43.00
C GLU A 845 18.55 62.91 43.70
N VAL A 846 19.41 62.07 43.09
CA VAL A 846 20.88 62.23 42.82
C VAL A 846 21.90 62.42 43.97
N LYS A 847 22.86 61.47 44.06
CA LYS A 847 24.33 61.72 44.15
C LYS A 847 25.19 60.44 44.13
N GLU A 848 26.25 60.42 43.32
CA GLU A 848 27.53 59.75 43.67
C GLU A 848 28.37 60.69 44.59
N PRO A 849 29.51 60.27 45.20
CA PRO A 849 30.79 60.29 44.43
C PRO A 849 31.98 59.40 44.93
N THR A 850 32.81 58.89 43.99
CA THR A 850 34.32 58.82 44.06
C THR A 850 35.02 57.96 45.17
N LYS A 851 36.32 57.59 45.14
CA LYS A 851 37.48 57.61 44.17
C LYS A 851 38.51 56.55 44.67
N GLU A 852 39.57 56.16 43.92
CA GLU A 852 40.99 56.62 44.01
C GLU A 852 41.89 55.50 43.38
N VAL A 853 43.14 55.64 42.87
CA VAL A 853 44.05 56.76 42.51
C VAL A 853 45.23 56.24 41.63
N GLU A 854 45.71 57.03 40.63
CA GLU A 854 47.05 57.05 39.95
C GLU A 854 47.62 55.79 39.22
N GLU A 855 48.57 55.85 38.27
CA GLU A 855 49.45 56.93 37.74
C GLU A 855 49.87 56.71 36.23
N GLU A 856 50.20 57.80 35.49
CA GLU A 856 50.98 57.94 34.20
C GLU A 856 50.64 57.07 32.95
N LYS A 857 50.84 57.41 31.65
CA LYS A 857 51.12 58.60 30.78
C LYS A 857 50.83 58.15 29.31
N GLU A 858 50.78 58.93 28.21
CA GLU A 858 51.24 60.29 27.87
C GLU A 858 50.31 60.93 26.76
N GLU A 859 50.73 62.04 26.14
CA GLU A 859 49.97 62.80 25.11
C GLU A 859 50.00 62.13 23.70
N VAL A 860 49.23 62.55 22.67
CA VAL A 860 49.32 63.81 21.88
C VAL A 860 47.95 64.20 21.25
N LYS A 861 47.77 65.49 20.94
CA LYS A 861 46.55 66.14 20.40
C LYS A 861 46.61 66.39 18.87
N GLU A 862 45.69 67.23 18.37
CA GLU A 862 45.71 68.03 17.11
C GLU A 862 44.99 67.37 15.89
N PRO A 863 44.35 68.15 14.97
CA PRO A 863 42.89 68.33 15.07
C PRO A 863 42.16 68.46 13.70
N THR A 864 41.11 69.30 13.63
CA THR A 864 40.29 69.73 12.47
C THR A 864 39.36 68.66 11.85
N LYS A 865 38.09 68.91 11.49
CA LYS A 865 37.30 70.10 11.03
C LYS A 865 37.31 70.28 9.50
N GLU A 866 36.18 70.80 8.99
CA GLU A 866 35.75 70.87 7.57
C GLU A 866 36.72 71.61 6.62
N VAL A 867 36.50 71.46 5.30
CA VAL A 867 36.42 72.51 4.24
C VAL A 867 37.05 72.07 2.89
N GLU A 868 36.36 72.36 1.77
CA GLU A 868 36.85 72.46 0.35
C GLU A 868 37.50 71.23 -0.34
N GLU A 869 37.57 71.13 -1.67
CA GLU A 869 36.63 71.53 -2.73
C GLU A 869 36.90 70.70 -4.01
N GLU A 870 36.11 70.98 -5.06
CA GLU A 870 36.23 70.57 -6.46
C GLU A 870 37.63 70.16 -7.00
N LYS A 871 37.64 69.13 -7.86
CA LYS A 871 37.91 69.41 -9.28
C LYS A 871 37.45 68.37 -10.32
N GLU A 872 37.04 68.95 -11.44
CA GLU A 872 36.83 68.39 -12.78
C GLU A 872 38.20 67.95 -13.41
N GLU A 873 38.35 67.36 -14.60
CA GLU A 873 37.55 67.43 -15.83
C GLU A 873 37.52 66.11 -16.66
N VAL A 874 36.33 65.82 -17.19
CA VAL A 874 36.00 65.61 -18.62
C VAL A 874 36.98 64.80 -19.51
N LYS A 875 36.52 63.63 -20.01
CA LYS A 875 36.28 63.45 -21.47
C LYS A 875 35.44 62.24 -21.90
N GLU A 876 34.26 62.57 -22.40
CA GLU A 876 33.48 61.93 -23.47
C GLU A 876 34.30 61.78 -24.79
N PRO A 877 33.84 61.08 -25.88
CA PRO A 877 32.43 61.00 -26.32
C PRO A 877 31.92 59.72 -27.04
N THR A 878 30.63 59.77 -27.40
CA THR A 878 29.94 59.10 -28.55
C THR A 878 29.92 57.57 -28.69
N THR A 879 28.71 57.03 -28.80
CA THR A 879 28.32 56.23 -29.98
C THR A 879 26.81 56.30 -30.24
N GLY A 880 26.42 56.51 -31.49
CA GLY A 880 25.04 56.63 -31.98
C GLY A 880 25.08 56.85 -33.50
N VAL A 881 23.94 56.64 -34.20
CA VAL A 881 23.87 56.32 -35.65
C VAL A 881 24.40 54.87 -35.86
N GLU A 882 23.61 53.84 -36.18
CA GLU A 882 22.75 53.62 -37.38
C GLU A 882 23.66 53.50 -38.63
N GLU A 883 23.44 52.72 -39.69
CA GLU A 883 22.29 52.13 -40.43
C GLU A 883 22.80 50.79 -41.07
N GLU A 884 22.10 49.90 -41.79
CA GLU A 884 20.68 49.66 -42.16
C GLU A 884 20.57 48.19 -42.68
N LYS A 885 19.40 47.53 -42.53
CA LYS A 885 18.80 46.54 -43.50
C LYS A 885 19.61 45.24 -43.86
N GLU A 886 19.05 44.20 -44.54
CA GLU A 886 17.67 43.89 -44.94
C GLU A 886 17.35 42.37 -44.89
N GLU A 887 16.08 42.08 -45.19
CA GLU A 887 15.31 40.83 -45.24
C GLU A 887 15.92 39.46 -45.66
N VAL A 888 15.45 38.43 -44.95
CA VAL A 888 14.74 37.20 -45.43
C VAL A 888 15.27 36.45 -46.68
N LYS A 889 15.74 35.19 -46.49
CA LYS A 889 15.10 33.99 -47.10
C LYS A 889 15.66 32.60 -46.69
N GLU A 890 14.72 31.72 -46.38
CA GLU A 890 14.76 30.25 -46.48
C GLU A 890 14.89 29.78 -47.95
N PRO A 891 15.05 28.47 -48.31
CA PRO A 891 15.15 27.24 -47.50
C PRO A 891 16.20 26.22 -48.05
N THR A 892 15.89 24.92 -47.90
CA THR A 892 16.30 23.75 -48.73
C THR A 892 17.65 23.05 -48.50
N THR A 893 17.59 22.02 -47.66
CA THR A 893 17.84 20.59 -48.01
C THR A 893 18.97 20.22 -49.00
N GLY A 894 19.82 19.27 -48.61
CA GLY A 894 20.53 18.44 -49.60
C GLY A 894 21.47 17.35 -49.07
N VAL A 895 21.15 16.10 -49.42
CA VAL A 895 22.06 15.04 -49.89
C VAL A 895 23.17 14.52 -48.96
N GLU A 896 23.01 13.24 -48.57
CA GLU A 896 23.96 12.09 -48.60
C GLU A 896 25.49 12.26 -48.35
N GLY A 897 26.19 11.15 -48.05
CA GLY A 897 27.65 11.21 -48.19
C GLY A 897 28.46 9.93 -48.08
N SER A 898 28.47 9.29 -46.90
CA SER A 898 29.24 8.07 -46.58
C SER A 898 30.78 8.16 -46.59
N LYS A 899 31.41 7.19 -45.91
CA LYS A 899 32.84 6.80 -45.94
C LYS A 899 33.86 7.83 -45.40
N ALA A 900 35.02 7.47 -44.85
CA ALA A 900 35.50 6.38 -43.98
C ALA A 900 37.05 6.31 -44.11
N LYS A 901 37.74 6.26 -42.95
CA LYS A 901 39.09 5.67 -42.71
C LYS A 901 40.37 6.38 -43.20
N VAL A 902 41.42 6.20 -42.37
CA VAL A 902 42.87 5.97 -42.72
C VAL A 902 43.69 7.23 -43.14
N LYS A 903 44.93 7.50 -42.68
CA LYS A 903 45.85 6.92 -41.63
C LYS A 903 47.10 7.81 -41.42
N GLU A 904 47.84 7.61 -40.31
CA GLU A 904 49.33 7.78 -40.12
C GLU A 904 49.96 9.20 -40.32
N THR A 905 51.15 9.59 -39.81
CA THR A 905 52.27 9.02 -38.97
C THR A 905 52.82 10.17 -38.03
N GLY A 906 53.93 10.19 -37.26
CA GLY A 906 55.17 9.39 -37.03
C GLY A 906 55.59 9.37 -35.53
N LYS A 907 56.78 8.98 -35.00
CA LYS A 907 58.22 8.91 -35.41
C LYS A 907 58.99 10.25 -35.24
N GLU A 908 60.15 10.43 -34.57
CA GLU A 908 61.28 9.64 -33.96
C GLU A 908 61.94 10.48 -32.80
N ILE A 909 62.92 10.19 -31.90
CA ILE A 909 63.77 9.09 -31.34
C ILE A 909 64.68 9.71 -30.21
N GLU A 910 65.10 8.94 -29.18
CA GLU A 910 66.23 9.12 -28.18
C GLU A 910 66.42 10.41 -27.32
N GLY A 911 66.99 10.35 -26.09
CA GLY A 911 67.35 9.19 -25.24
C GLY A 911 68.28 9.48 -24.02
N SER A 912 68.45 8.48 -23.13
CA SER A 912 69.45 8.38 -22.01
C SER A 912 69.22 9.30 -20.76
N LYS A 913 69.54 8.94 -19.49
CA LYS A 913 70.38 7.89 -18.85
C LYS A 913 69.87 7.43 -17.44
N ASP A 914 70.29 6.23 -17.02
CA ASP A 914 70.69 5.74 -15.66
C ASP A 914 69.78 5.97 -14.39
N ALA A 915 69.60 5.03 -13.43
CA ALA A 915 69.97 3.60 -13.30
C ALA A 915 69.30 2.88 -12.08
N VAL A 916 69.26 1.53 -12.09
CA VAL A 916 69.09 0.57 -10.94
C VAL A 916 67.73 0.54 -10.20
N ASN A 917 67.13 -0.58 -9.78
CA ASN A 917 67.02 -2.02 -10.19
C ASN A 917 65.85 -2.64 -9.34
N GLN A 918 65.19 -3.78 -9.57
CA GLN A 918 65.60 -5.07 -10.17
C GLN A 918 64.39 -5.99 -10.53
N SER A 919 64.48 -6.75 -11.64
CA SER A 919 63.76 -8.02 -12.02
C SER A 919 62.22 -8.14 -11.84
N ALA A 920 61.35 -8.44 -12.82
CA ALA A 920 61.38 -9.27 -14.06
C ALA A 920 61.44 -10.81 -13.80
N VAL A 921 60.75 -11.71 -14.53
CA VAL A 921 60.91 -12.18 -15.95
C VAL A 921 59.78 -13.23 -16.24
N VAL A 922 59.20 -13.57 -17.41
CA VAL A 922 59.03 -13.10 -18.83
C VAL A 922 57.87 -13.96 -19.47
N GLN A 923 57.30 -13.59 -20.63
CA GLN A 923 56.46 -14.48 -21.49
C GLN A 923 56.88 -14.39 -22.98
N GLU A 924 56.74 -15.50 -23.74
CA GLU A 924 56.57 -15.60 -25.21
C GLU A 924 55.94 -16.98 -25.52
N GLN A 925 54.83 -17.11 -26.27
CA GLN A 925 54.70 -17.24 -27.75
C GLN A 925 55.46 -18.46 -28.36
N ASN A 926 54.97 -19.24 -29.35
CA ASN A 926 54.08 -18.91 -30.48
C ASN A 926 53.55 -20.16 -31.27
N VAL A 927 52.64 -19.93 -32.25
CA VAL A 927 52.37 -20.76 -33.46
C VAL A 927 51.56 -22.10 -33.29
N ASN A 928 51.22 -22.74 -34.43
CA ASN A 928 49.92 -23.37 -34.73
C ASN A 928 50.03 -24.78 -35.40
N ASN A 929 48.91 -25.53 -35.40
CA ASN A 929 48.55 -26.73 -36.20
C ASN A 929 49.12 -28.16 -35.91
N GLN A 930 48.15 -29.07 -35.71
CA GLN A 930 48.02 -30.52 -36.02
C GLN A 930 49.21 -31.35 -36.57
N VAL A 931 49.36 -32.62 -36.10
CA VAL A 931 49.19 -33.91 -36.86
C VAL A 931 49.76 -35.17 -36.12
N VAL A 932 48.88 -36.16 -35.86
CA VAL A 932 49.08 -37.66 -35.84
C VAL A 932 50.05 -38.40 -34.86
N LYS A 933 49.43 -39.26 -34.00
CA LYS A 933 49.73 -40.66 -33.51
C LYS A 933 51.10 -41.16 -32.96
N GLU A 934 50.97 -41.99 -31.89
CA GLU A 934 51.68 -43.28 -31.55
C GLU A 934 53.20 -43.24 -31.16
N ASN A 935 53.78 -43.94 -30.14
CA ASN A 935 53.55 -45.25 -29.50
C ASN A 935 54.42 -45.46 -28.19
N LYS A 936 54.29 -46.63 -27.51
CA LYS A 936 54.98 -47.07 -26.25
C LYS A 936 56.39 -47.70 -26.43
N PRO A 937 57.25 -47.82 -25.37
CA PRO A 937 57.29 -48.95 -24.38
C PRO A 937 56.93 -48.55 -22.91
N ALA A 938 56.88 -49.35 -21.80
CA ALA A 938 57.17 -50.76 -21.41
C ALA A 938 58.62 -51.09 -20.90
N VAL A 939 58.95 -51.92 -19.87
CA VAL A 939 58.23 -52.82 -18.89
C VAL A 939 59.13 -53.19 -17.65
N ASN A 940 58.55 -53.86 -16.60
CA ASN A 940 59.11 -54.72 -15.50
C ASN A 940 59.12 -54.19 -14.04
N LYS A 941 59.10 -55.01 -12.95
CA LYS A 941 58.35 -56.26 -12.57
C LYS A 941 58.63 -56.67 -11.07
N GLN A 942 57.93 -57.71 -10.54
CA GLN A 942 58.09 -58.45 -9.23
C GLN A 942 57.46 -57.77 -7.98
N GLU A 943 56.60 -58.38 -7.11
CA GLU A 943 56.57 -59.64 -6.29
C GLU A 943 57.11 -59.45 -4.84
N GLU A 944 56.61 -60.03 -3.72
CA GLU A 944 55.30 -60.62 -3.34
C GLU A 944 55.21 -60.89 -1.78
N ASN A 945 54.00 -60.97 -1.20
CA ASN A 945 53.56 -61.83 -0.05
C ASN A 945 53.91 -61.61 1.48
N LYS A 946 52.83 -61.53 2.30
CA LYS A 946 52.52 -62.24 3.61
C LYS A 946 52.91 -61.74 5.04
N LYS A 947 51.87 -61.76 5.91
CA LYS A 947 51.80 -62.03 7.39
C LYS A 947 52.36 -60.99 8.39
N ALA A 948 51.95 -60.93 9.68
CA ALA A 948 50.67 -61.26 10.38
C ALA A 948 50.70 -60.81 11.87
N LEU A 949 49.52 -60.54 12.46
CA LEU A 949 49.13 -60.60 13.90
C LEU A 949 49.99 -59.93 15.02
N GLY A 950 49.33 -59.10 15.85
CA GLY A 950 49.78 -58.68 17.18
C GLY A 950 48.68 -57.85 17.89
N ALA A 951 48.48 -58.00 19.21
CA ALA A 951 47.34 -57.38 19.91
C ALA A 951 47.63 -56.96 21.37
N THR A 952 47.42 -55.68 21.66
CA THR A 952 47.22 -54.96 22.95
C THR A 952 46.88 -53.51 22.58
N GLY A 953 46.05 -52.71 23.25
CA GLY A 953 45.33 -52.88 24.52
C GLY A 953 45.47 -51.61 25.37
N GLY A 954 44.42 -50.79 25.52
CA GLY A 954 44.45 -49.56 26.33
C GLY A 954 43.31 -48.57 26.06
N GLN A 955 42.75 -48.00 27.14
CA GLN A 955 41.89 -46.81 27.19
C GLN A 955 42.77 -45.53 27.09
N GLU A 956 42.31 -44.30 26.86
CA GLU A 956 40.94 -43.75 26.78
C GLU A 956 40.88 -42.40 25.99
N ASN A 957 39.68 -41.86 25.80
CA ASN A 957 39.35 -40.44 25.55
C ASN A 957 40.00 -39.70 24.36
N THR A 958 39.23 -39.57 23.28
CA THR A 958 39.28 -38.40 22.38
C THR A 958 37.87 -38.12 21.85
N SER A 959 37.33 -36.93 22.11
CA SER A 959 36.16 -36.40 21.40
C SER A 959 36.60 -35.60 20.17
N ILE A 960 35.65 -35.08 19.38
CA ILE A 960 35.87 -34.27 18.17
C ILE A 960 36.42 -35.07 16.95
N LEU A 961 35.65 -36.03 16.44
CA LEU A 961 35.68 -36.39 15.00
C LEU A 961 34.46 -37.23 14.53
N LEU A 962 33.23 -36.75 14.75
CA LEU A 962 32.02 -37.53 14.39
C LEU A 962 30.83 -36.70 13.85
N SER A 963 31.10 -35.74 12.96
CA SER A 963 30.06 -35.04 12.17
C SER A 963 30.02 -35.42 10.69
N GLY A 964 31.03 -36.13 10.17
CA GLY A 964 31.19 -36.38 8.72
C GLY A 964 30.71 -37.74 8.18
N ILE A 965 30.19 -38.64 9.01
CA ILE A 965 29.91 -40.04 8.61
C ILE A 965 28.42 -40.44 8.71
N ALA A 966 27.61 -39.73 9.50
CA ALA A 966 26.17 -40.01 9.62
C ALA A 966 25.41 -39.87 8.28
N LEU A 967 25.81 -38.91 7.45
CA LEU A 967 25.06 -38.48 6.25
C LEU A 967 25.17 -39.46 5.06
N VAL A 968 26.04 -40.47 5.13
CA VAL A 968 26.24 -41.47 4.05
C VAL A 968 25.53 -42.80 4.33
N LEU A 969 25.14 -43.07 5.59
CA LEU A 969 24.56 -44.35 5.99
C LEU A 969 23.02 -44.37 5.99
N SER A 970 22.35 -43.22 6.08
CA SER A 970 20.89 -43.13 5.87
C SER A 970 20.50 -43.50 4.43
N ALA A 971 21.18 -42.88 3.45
CA ALA A 971 20.89 -43.04 2.02
C ALA A 971 20.98 -44.50 1.51
N MET A 972 21.94 -45.29 2.03
CA MET A 972 22.06 -46.71 1.64
C MET A 972 21.07 -47.65 2.34
N SER A 973 20.43 -47.23 3.45
CA SER A 973 19.49 -48.09 4.18
C SER A 973 18.17 -48.28 3.41
N MET A 974 17.56 -47.19 2.93
CA MET A 974 16.30 -47.25 2.17
C MET A 974 16.45 -47.91 0.79
N LEU A 975 17.59 -47.72 0.11
CA LEU A 975 17.88 -48.34 -1.19
C LEU A 975 17.91 -49.88 -1.16
N VAL A 976 18.19 -50.49 0.00
CA VAL A 976 18.15 -51.94 0.19
C VAL A 976 16.70 -52.45 0.36
N PHE A 977 15.79 -51.64 0.91
CA PHE A 977 14.43 -52.07 1.22
C PHE A 977 13.55 -52.18 -0.03
N ARG A 978 13.57 -51.18 -0.94
CA ARG A 978 12.77 -51.20 -2.18
C ARG A 978 13.17 -52.33 -3.15
N LYS A 979 14.38 -52.90 -3.02
CA LYS A 979 14.91 -53.93 -3.93
C LYS A 979 14.48 -55.38 -3.62
N ARG A 980 13.59 -55.60 -2.63
CA ARG A 980 13.02 -56.92 -2.29
C ARG A 980 11.56 -57.15 -2.68
N LEU A 981 10.82 -56.11 -3.09
CA LEU A 981 9.41 -56.25 -3.50
C LEU A 981 9.25 -56.61 -4.99
N PHE A 982 10.13 -56.14 -5.87
CA PHE A 982 10.13 -56.48 -7.30
C PHE A 982 10.68 -57.89 -7.60
N LYS A 983 10.15 -58.93 -6.94
CA LYS A 983 10.40 -60.33 -7.33
C LYS A 983 9.33 -61.34 -6.92
N LYS A 984 8.07 -61.06 -7.23
CA LYS A 984 7.05 -62.10 -7.45
C LYS A 984 6.03 -61.65 -8.48
#